data_AF-A0A2V5JB67-F1
#
_entry.id   AF-A0A2V5JB67-F1
#
_cell.length_a   1.000
_cell.length_b   1.000
_cell.length_c   1.000
_cell.angle_alpha   90.00
_cell.angle_beta   90.00
_cell.angle_gamma   90.00
#
_symmetry.space_group_name_H-M   'P 1'
#
loop_
_entity.id
_entity.type
_entity.pdbx_description
1 polymer ?
#
loop_
_entity_poly.entity_id
_entity_poly.type
_entity_poly.pdbx_seq_one_letter_code
_entity_poly.pdbx_strand_id
1 'polypeptide(L)'
;MKSMPISETPTDSRAGDVLLLPIAGLAFWTLAYQVVLVLRWPAKTITLCFLAIAIPSLFLLRGLWKKTNTTPGKYYRFHFSHILLVILGIVYATTVLFVRRPNQDDVVYFHRALTQLLDLNQPIYLRQTSVDMDAAAFSPVHLSTSYEMLMAFLGHYLRIDPLYFYQVVGHAFAAFSLPFVFYWCARIFGLNRWLAAVGALLGIGFLLLADKSSFGALLGAVKSLQSADPAGWVGFSTLSGYIWQGKPIVLILFLPMGLALSYRFLSQGKSSDLAWLTLLGVAGVGLSNPSLYLLPAIIGCSWIAFITLELFEHRSRESLWRLIRLGLLLTIPLAYPVAILALLKIDIIPKPVDIHMLGQRYMPWGEAVDYAVGGRAEYLRDVVLMIAVPLLIVRGRSGFFLFFYLCAVWLFCLNPLLARMWMANILAPTYFRLVYLLQLPLLCTLIAGAGSQLAQKGRVMNARAQTVLALSAIVVAFVGSYHGLSVLPRYARQGIGWKSPRECQLLPANLDFAKAAGPYIAHAKLLAPNWTASCELPLLFPEMKVVAPRLVAHYFANAGNPDEGILRRQAQAFIEENPPENARRLQLLEPKFRHVIETDRANAVAVPESESQRVLATLKSINPGWHRVLKAGGLVLMLPGNTEPRG
;
A
#
# COMPACT_ATOMS: atom_id res chain seq x y z
N MET A 1 3.08 -51.85 -0.19
CA MET A 1 2.67 -50.51 -0.66
C MET A 1 3.81 -49.91 -1.47
N LYS A 2 3.68 -49.79 -2.80
CA LYS A 2 4.68 -49.15 -3.66
C LYS A 2 4.75 -47.66 -3.34
N SER A 3 5.94 -47.16 -3.00
CA SER A 3 6.24 -45.74 -2.90
C SER A 3 6.03 -45.08 -4.26
N MET A 4 4.88 -44.43 -4.48
CA MET A 4 4.72 -43.55 -5.63
C MET A 4 5.66 -42.35 -5.44
N PRO A 5 6.66 -42.15 -6.31
CA PRO A 5 7.45 -40.93 -6.30
C PRO A 5 6.54 -39.76 -6.68
N ILE A 6 6.50 -38.72 -5.84
CA ILE A 6 5.91 -37.44 -6.24
C ILE A 6 6.81 -36.87 -7.32
N SER A 7 6.23 -36.43 -8.43
CA SER A 7 6.99 -35.83 -9.50
C SER A 7 7.77 -34.62 -8.99
N GLU A 8 9.02 -34.50 -9.43
CA GLU A 8 9.79 -33.26 -9.31
C GLU A 8 9.13 -32.11 -10.10
N THR A 9 8.10 -32.43 -10.89
CA THR A 9 7.41 -31.49 -11.76
C THR A 9 6.45 -30.56 -10.98
N PRO A 10 6.44 -29.27 -11.32
CA PRO A 10 5.79 -28.21 -10.55
C PRO A 10 4.25 -28.19 -10.62
N THR A 11 3.64 -28.85 -11.61
CA THR A 11 2.22 -28.65 -11.98
C THR A 11 1.19 -29.38 -11.11
N ASP A 12 1.59 -30.46 -10.41
CA ASP A 12 0.62 -31.35 -9.75
C ASP A 12 0.50 -31.11 -8.23
N SER A 13 1.49 -30.46 -7.61
CA SER A 13 1.49 -30.20 -6.16
C SER A 13 0.74 -28.91 -5.81
N ARG A 14 -0.49 -29.06 -5.30
CA ARG A 14 -1.34 -27.97 -4.74
C ARG A 14 -1.03 -27.65 -3.27
N ALA A 15 0.06 -28.18 -2.74
CA ALA A 15 0.43 -28.07 -1.33
C ALA A 15 0.64 -26.62 -0.88
N GLY A 16 1.11 -25.74 -1.77
CA GLY A 16 1.33 -24.32 -1.48
C GLY A 16 0.05 -23.47 -1.41
N ASP A 17 -1.10 -23.98 -1.85
CA ASP A 17 -2.35 -23.21 -1.87
C ASP A 17 -2.87 -22.88 -0.45
N VAL A 18 -2.31 -23.49 0.61
CA VAL A 18 -2.56 -23.12 2.01
C VAL A 18 -2.23 -21.64 2.27
N LEU A 19 -1.25 -21.10 1.54
CA LEU A 19 -0.83 -19.69 1.63
C LEU A 19 -1.91 -18.71 1.16
N LEU A 20 -2.97 -19.19 0.48
CA LEU A 20 -4.10 -18.37 0.04
C LEU A 20 -5.20 -18.26 1.11
N LEU A 21 -5.19 -19.08 2.17
CA LEU A 21 -6.21 -19.02 3.23
C LEU A 21 -6.34 -17.63 3.89
N PRO A 22 -5.25 -16.89 4.19
CA PRO A 22 -5.37 -15.52 4.69
C PRO A 22 -6.15 -14.59 3.75
N ILE A 23 -6.06 -14.81 2.43
CA ILE A 23 -6.78 -14.01 1.43
C ILE A 23 -8.29 -14.24 1.54
N ALA A 24 -8.73 -15.49 1.79
CA ALA A 24 -10.13 -15.78 2.07
C ALA A 24 -10.61 -15.06 3.34
N GLY A 25 -9.81 -15.06 4.41
CA GLY A 25 -10.12 -14.34 5.64
C GLY A 25 -10.30 -12.84 5.41
N LEU A 26 -9.36 -12.21 4.69
CA LEU A 26 -9.46 -10.79 4.30
C LEU A 26 -10.69 -10.51 3.41
N ALA A 27 -11.02 -11.42 2.51
CA ALA A 27 -12.19 -11.27 1.64
C ALA A 27 -13.49 -11.32 2.44
N PHE A 28 -13.64 -12.29 3.34
CA PHE A 28 -14.83 -12.41 4.19
C PHE A 28 -14.97 -11.23 5.15
N TRP A 29 -13.86 -10.74 5.69
CA TRP A 29 -13.87 -9.50 6.49
C TRP A 29 -14.35 -8.31 5.67
N THR A 30 -13.84 -8.17 4.45
CA THR A 30 -14.25 -7.08 3.55
C THR A 30 -15.73 -7.14 3.24
N LEU A 31 -16.28 -8.33 2.96
CA LEU A 31 -17.72 -8.49 2.75
C LEU A 31 -18.52 -8.10 4.00
N ALA A 32 -18.11 -8.56 5.18
CA ALA A 32 -18.78 -8.24 6.44
C ALA A 32 -18.77 -6.73 6.73
N TYR A 33 -17.61 -6.10 6.59
CA TYR A 33 -17.46 -4.65 6.75
C TYR A 33 -18.38 -3.89 5.78
N GLN A 34 -18.42 -4.27 4.51
CA GLN A 34 -19.26 -3.59 3.52
C GLN A 34 -20.76 -3.77 3.78
N VAL A 35 -21.18 -4.96 4.22
CA VAL A 35 -22.57 -5.20 4.62
C VAL A 35 -22.95 -4.29 5.78
N VAL A 36 -22.14 -4.22 6.83
CA VAL A 36 -22.39 -3.33 7.98
C VAL A 36 -22.37 -1.86 7.59
N LEU A 37 -21.44 -1.46 6.71
CA LEU A 37 -21.33 -0.10 6.20
C LEU A 37 -22.60 0.33 5.44
N VAL A 38 -23.07 -0.50 4.50
CA VAL A 38 -24.23 -0.21 3.66
C VAL A 38 -25.53 -0.27 4.45
N LEU A 39 -25.70 -1.26 5.33
CA LEU A 39 -26.89 -1.40 6.17
C LEU A 39 -26.91 -0.44 7.36
N ARG A 40 -25.83 0.33 7.57
CA ARG A 40 -25.67 1.29 8.68
C ARG A 40 -25.86 0.63 10.06
N TRP A 41 -25.48 -0.65 10.19
CA TRP A 41 -25.53 -1.35 11.46
C TRP A 41 -24.41 -0.87 12.41
N PRO A 42 -24.57 -1.06 13.73
CA PRO A 42 -23.53 -0.76 14.70
C PRO A 42 -22.20 -1.44 14.36
N ALA A 43 -21.07 -0.75 14.49
CA ALA A 43 -19.76 -1.27 14.10
C ALA A 43 -19.38 -2.58 14.83
N LYS A 44 -19.84 -2.78 16.07
CA LYS A 44 -19.66 -4.06 16.79
C LYS A 44 -20.21 -5.30 16.07
N THR A 45 -21.18 -5.11 15.16
CA THR A 45 -21.81 -6.22 14.43
C THR A 45 -20.92 -6.81 13.34
N ILE A 46 -19.84 -6.11 12.92
CA ILE A 46 -18.90 -6.58 11.88
C ILE A 46 -18.39 -7.98 12.22
N THR A 47 -18.03 -8.22 13.47
CA THR A 47 -17.48 -9.52 13.92
C THR A 47 -18.50 -10.66 13.78
N LEU A 48 -19.76 -10.41 14.13
CA LEU A 48 -20.86 -11.37 13.95
C LEU A 48 -21.15 -11.61 12.47
N CYS A 49 -21.22 -10.55 11.66
CA CYS A 49 -21.36 -10.66 10.21
C CYS A 49 -20.20 -11.43 9.57
N PHE A 50 -18.97 -11.21 10.03
CA PHE A 50 -17.78 -11.93 9.58
C PHE A 50 -17.91 -13.42 9.85
N LEU A 51 -18.29 -13.83 11.06
CA LEU A 51 -18.50 -15.24 11.38
C LEU A 51 -19.64 -15.86 10.54
N ALA A 52 -20.75 -15.13 10.40
CA ALA A 52 -21.90 -15.56 9.61
C ALA A 52 -21.57 -15.75 8.12
N ILE A 53 -20.61 -15.01 7.58
CA ILE A 53 -20.12 -15.16 6.20
C ILE A 53 -19.04 -16.23 6.11
N ALA A 54 -18.04 -16.19 7.01
CA ALA A 54 -16.85 -17.02 6.93
C ALA A 54 -17.17 -18.51 7.13
N ILE A 55 -18.01 -18.86 8.10
CA ILE A 55 -18.35 -20.26 8.41
C ILE A 55 -18.97 -20.96 7.18
N PRO A 56 -20.11 -20.51 6.60
CA PRO A 56 -20.69 -21.17 5.44
C PRO A 56 -19.78 -21.08 4.21
N SER A 57 -19.08 -19.97 4.01
CA SER A 57 -18.16 -19.82 2.87
C SER A 57 -17.00 -20.81 2.93
N LEU A 58 -16.46 -21.11 4.11
CA LEU A 58 -15.45 -22.15 4.30
C LEU A 58 -15.98 -23.55 3.99
N PHE A 59 -17.24 -23.86 4.34
CA PHE A 59 -17.88 -25.12 3.94
C PHE A 59 -18.05 -25.22 2.42
N LEU A 60 -18.49 -24.15 1.77
CA LEU A 60 -18.61 -24.07 0.30
C LEU A 60 -17.26 -24.23 -0.39
N LEU A 61 -16.22 -23.55 0.09
CA LEU A 61 -14.86 -23.69 -0.41
C LEU A 61 -14.36 -25.12 -0.24
N ARG A 62 -14.58 -25.75 0.93
CA ARG A 62 -14.23 -27.15 1.17
C ARG A 62 -14.94 -28.09 0.19
N GLY A 63 -16.21 -27.84 -0.09
CA GLY A 63 -16.98 -28.58 -1.10
C GLY A 63 -16.39 -28.43 -2.50
N LEU A 64 -16.09 -27.19 -2.91
CA LEU A 64 -15.47 -26.88 -4.19
C LEU A 64 -14.11 -27.57 -4.34
N TRP A 65 -13.27 -27.53 -3.30
CA TRP A 65 -11.95 -28.15 -3.31
C TRP A 65 -12.02 -29.67 -3.41
N LYS A 66 -12.98 -30.31 -2.72
CA LYS A 66 -13.24 -31.75 -2.88
C LYS A 66 -13.66 -32.08 -4.31
N LYS A 67 -14.61 -31.31 -4.87
CA LYS A 67 -15.12 -31.52 -6.24
C LYS A 67 -14.05 -31.35 -7.31
N THR A 68 -13.16 -30.38 -7.13
CA THR A 68 -12.09 -30.05 -8.11
C THR A 68 -10.76 -30.74 -7.81
N ASN A 69 -10.71 -31.59 -6.77
CA ASN A 69 -9.51 -32.25 -6.28
C ASN A 69 -8.34 -31.28 -6.01
N THR A 70 -8.65 -30.09 -5.49
CA THR A 70 -7.69 -28.99 -5.25
C THR A 70 -7.57 -28.59 -3.79
N THR A 71 -7.88 -29.49 -2.85
CA THR A 71 -7.76 -29.22 -1.41
C THR A 71 -6.41 -28.59 -1.07
N PRO A 72 -6.38 -27.36 -0.50
CA PRO A 72 -5.16 -26.70 -0.08
C PRO A 72 -4.35 -27.60 0.86
N GLY A 73 -3.05 -27.73 0.62
CA GLY A 73 -2.18 -28.56 1.46
C GLY A 73 -2.29 -30.06 1.20
N LYS A 74 -3.17 -30.50 0.28
CA LYS A 74 -3.24 -31.91 -0.11
C LYS A 74 -1.90 -32.36 -0.67
N TYR A 75 -1.41 -33.50 -0.16
CA TYR A 75 -0.08 -34.04 -0.47
C TYR A 75 1.09 -33.14 -0.03
N TYR A 76 0.88 -32.25 0.95
CA TYR A 76 1.99 -31.51 1.55
C TYR A 76 3.00 -32.48 2.17
N ARG A 77 4.25 -32.37 1.74
CA ARG A 77 5.41 -32.99 2.38
C ARG A 77 6.43 -31.92 2.68
N PHE A 78 6.90 -31.89 3.92
CA PHE A 78 7.96 -30.99 4.34
C PHE A 78 9.20 -31.16 3.45
N HIS A 79 9.91 -30.07 3.22
CA HIS A 79 11.11 -30.02 2.39
C HIS A 79 12.05 -28.98 3.00
N PHE A 80 13.35 -29.24 2.97
CA PHE A 80 14.36 -28.38 3.59
C PHE A 80 14.36 -26.95 3.07
N SER A 81 13.96 -26.72 1.81
CA SER A 81 13.81 -25.36 1.28
C SER A 81 12.77 -24.53 2.03
N HIS A 82 11.79 -25.14 2.71
CA HIS A 82 10.84 -24.40 3.54
C HIS A 82 11.51 -23.83 4.81
N ILE A 83 12.58 -24.46 5.31
CA ILE A 83 13.38 -23.89 6.41
C ILE A 83 14.02 -22.59 5.96
N LEU A 84 14.59 -22.55 4.75
CA LEU A 84 15.14 -21.33 4.18
C LEU A 84 14.07 -20.22 4.08
N LEU A 85 12.85 -20.55 3.65
CA LEU A 85 11.75 -19.58 3.59
C LEU A 85 11.36 -19.04 4.97
N VAL A 86 11.31 -19.92 5.98
CA VAL A 86 11.02 -19.53 7.37
C VAL A 86 12.13 -18.62 7.91
N ILE A 87 13.40 -18.99 7.72
CA ILE A 87 14.54 -18.16 8.13
C ILE A 87 14.47 -16.80 7.43
N LEU A 88 14.24 -16.79 6.11
CA LEU A 88 14.14 -15.56 5.32
C LEU A 88 12.97 -14.69 5.78
N GLY A 89 11.81 -15.29 6.05
CA GLY A 89 10.65 -14.60 6.61
C GLY A 89 10.94 -14.00 7.99
N ILE A 90 11.59 -14.75 8.88
CA ILE A 90 11.97 -14.28 10.22
C ILE A 90 12.99 -13.14 10.11
N VAL A 91 14.03 -13.29 9.31
CA VAL A 91 15.07 -12.26 9.12
C VAL A 91 14.45 -10.98 8.57
N TYR A 92 13.59 -11.09 7.56
CA TYR A 92 12.94 -9.93 6.97
C TYR A 92 11.94 -9.27 7.93
N ALA A 93 11.10 -10.06 8.61
CA ALA A 93 10.17 -9.58 9.64
C ALA A 93 10.93 -8.90 10.80
N THR A 94 12.05 -9.47 11.22
CA THR A 94 12.91 -8.87 12.26
C THR A 94 13.49 -7.56 11.77
N THR A 95 14.00 -7.51 10.54
CA THR A 95 14.58 -6.30 9.96
C THR A 95 13.58 -5.15 9.98
N VAL A 96 12.33 -5.37 9.54
CA VAL A 96 11.32 -4.30 9.50
C VAL A 96 10.90 -3.78 10.89
N LEU A 97 11.09 -4.55 11.96
CA LEU A 97 10.80 -4.08 13.33
C LEU A 97 11.77 -3.00 13.80
N PHE A 98 13.01 -3.03 13.30
CA PHE A 98 14.04 -2.04 13.61
C PHE A 98 14.03 -0.84 12.67
N VAL A 99 13.32 -0.93 11.55
CA VAL A 99 13.25 0.14 10.56
C VAL A 99 12.11 1.10 10.90
N ARG A 100 12.45 2.38 11.03
CA ARG A 100 11.52 3.50 11.15
C ARG A 100 11.30 4.14 9.79
N ARG A 101 10.04 4.19 9.38
CA ARG A 101 9.57 4.95 8.22
C ARG A 101 8.23 5.61 8.60
N PRO A 102 8.21 6.85 9.09
CA PRO A 102 6.94 7.49 9.41
C PRO A 102 6.09 7.68 8.14
N ASN A 103 4.78 7.57 8.30
CA ASN A 103 3.84 7.90 7.23
C ASN A 103 2.67 8.74 7.74
N GLN A 104 2.59 9.96 7.24
CA GLN A 104 1.51 10.90 7.57
C GLN A 104 0.19 10.54 6.91
N ASP A 105 0.17 9.68 5.89
CA ASP A 105 -1.08 9.18 5.31
C ASP A 105 -1.87 8.38 6.36
N ASP A 106 -1.21 7.79 7.37
CA ASP A 106 -1.86 6.94 8.38
C ASP A 106 -3.02 7.65 9.09
N VAL A 107 -2.93 8.98 9.32
CA VAL A 107 -4.03 9.74 9.94
C VAL A 107 -5.30 9.75 9.09
N VAL A 108 -5.14 9.78 7.77
CA VAL A 108 -6.25 9.83 6.83
C VAL A 108 -7.02 8.51 6.83
N TYR A 109 -6.30 7.40 7.03
CA TYR A 109 -6.86 6.06 6.91
C TYR A 109 -7.24 5.42 8.25
N PHE A 110 -6.37 5.55 9.26
CA PHE A 110 -6.43 4.80 10.50
C PHE A 110 -7.13 5.55 11.64
N HIS A 111 -7.12 6.89 11.64
CA HIS A 111 -7.79 7.69 12.67
C HIS A 111 -9.28 7.33 12.82
N ARG A 112 -10.00 7.15 11.71
CA ARG A 112 -11.41 6.72 11.71
C ARG A 112 -11.60 5.39 12.43
N ALA A 113 -10.70 4.42 12.19
CA ALA A 113 -10.79 3.12 12.82
C ALA A 113 -10.57 3.22 14.33
N LEU A 114 -9.63 4.07 14.78
CA LEU A 114 -9.41 4.36 16.19
C LEU A 114 -10.62 5.03 16.86
N THR A 115 -11.16 6.10 16.25
CA THR A 115 -12.39 6.75 16.76
C THR A 115 -13.56 5.76 16.81
N GLN A 116 -13.69 4.88 15.83
CA GLN A 116 -14.77 3.89 15.79
C GLN A 116 -14.72 2.90 16.96
N LEU A 117 -13.54 2.59 17.50
CA LEU A 117 -13.39 1.72 18.67
C LEU A 117 -13.93 2.36 19.95
N LEU A 118 -13.96 3.69 20.03
CA LEU A 118 -14.57 4.41 21.16
C LEU A 118 -16.10 4.29 21.14
N ASP A 119 -16.67 4.24 19.94
CA ASP A 119 -18.13 4.27 19.70
C ASP A 119 -18.64 3.05 18.94
N LEU A 120 -18.32 1.84 19.40
CA LEU A 120 -18.68 0.58 18.73
C LEU A 120 -20.19 0.34 18.58
N ASN A 121 -21.02 1.01 19.39
CA ASN A 121 -22.48 0.93 19.32
C ASN A 121 -23.06 1.81 18.21
N GLN A 122 -22.27 2.74 17.66
CA GLN A 122 -22.69 3.60 16.56
C GLN A 122 -22.44 2.93 15.20
N PRO A 123 -23.19 3.32 14.15
CA PRO A 123 -22.87 2.96 12.78
C PRO A 123 -21.48 3.45 12.38
N ILE A 124 -20.87 2.79 11.38
CA ILE A 124 -19.54 3.17 10.89
C ILE A 124 -19.53 4.65 10.47
N TYR A 125 -18.56 5.42 10.95
CA TYR A 125 -18.41 6.82 10.56
C TYR A 125 -18.19 6.96 9.04
N LEU A 126 -19.02 7.77 8.39
CA LEU A 126 -18.91 8.06 6.95
C LEU A 126 -18.02 9.28 6.67
N ARG A 127 -17.79 10.09 7.69
CA ARG A 127 -17.18 11.42 7.62
C ARG A 127 -15.81 11.41 8.28
N GLN A 128 -15.03 12.45 8.03
CA GLN A 128 -13.73 12.62 8.68
C GLN A 128 -13.92 12.80 10.19
N THR A 129 -13.16 12.04 10.98
CA THR A 129 -13.26 12.10 12.45
C THR A 129 -12.18 12.94 13.10
N SER A 130 -11.13 13.32 12.36
CA SER A 130 -9.98 14.10 12.88
C SER A 130 -10.18 15.62 12.87
N VAL A 131 -11.24 16.12 12.23
CA VAL A 131 -11.57 17.54 12.14
C VAL A 131 -12.85 17.86 12.89
N ASP A 132 -13.02 19.10 13.33
CA ASP A 132 -14.20 19.60 14.03
C ASP A 132 -15.31 20.09 13.06
N MET A 133 -15.45 19.43 11.90
CA MET A 133 -16.49 19.74 10.91
C MET A 133 -17.00 18.49 10.20
N ASP A 134 -18.20 18.60 9.60
CA ASP A 134 -18.79 17.55 8.76
C ASP A 134 -18.13 17.48 7.36
N ALA A 135 -16.87 17.05 7.32
CA ALA A 135 -16.12 16.88 6.09
C ALA A 135 -16.25 15.46 5.52
N ALA A 136 -16.44 15.36 4.20
CA ALA A 136 -16.41 14.08 3.51
C ALA A 136 -15.05 13.39 3.62
N ALA A 137 -15.04 12.06 3.48
CA ALA A 137 -13.82 11.27 3.47
C ALA A 137 -12.83 11.73 2.38
N PHE A 138 -11.52 11.57 2.63
CA PHE A 138 -10.44 12.02 1.74
C PHE A 138 -10.60 11.57 0.28
N SER A 139 -11.03 10.32 0.05
CA SER A 139 -11.32 9.80 -1.28
C SER A 139 -12.64 9.02 -1.31
N PRO A 140 -13.33 8.95 -2.46
CA PRO A 140 -14.61 8.24 -2.58
C PRO A 140 -14.52 6.78 -2.15
N VAL A 141 -13.37 6.16 -2.45
CA VAL A 141 -13.14 4.74 -2.25
C VAL A 141 -12.57 4.45 -0.85
N HIS A 142 -12.17 5.47 -0.09
CA HIS A 142 -11.61 5.29 1.25
C HIS A 142 -12.60 4.64 2.24
N LEU A 143 -13.90 4.88 2.07
CA LEU A 143 -14.92 4.19 2.86
C LEU A 143 -15.00 2.70 2.55
N SER A 144 -14.56 2.29 1.36
CA SER A 144 -14.61 0.89 0.93
C SER A 144 -13.43 0.04 1.39
N THR A 145 -12.36 0.66 1.91
CA THR A 145 -11.23 -0.07 2.48
C THR A 145 -11.56 -0.52 3.90
N SER A 146 -11.43 -1.82 4.16
CA SER A 146 -11.77 -2.49 5.42
C SER A 146 -10.54 -2.85 6.26
N TYR A 147 -9.34 -2.68 5.70
CA TYR A 147 -8.10 -3.14 6.30
C TYR A 147 -7.71 -2.40 7.57
N GLU A 148 -7.83 -1.08 7.60
CA GLU A 148 -7.56 -0.30 8.81
C GLU A 148 -8.52 -0.68 9.94
N MET A 149 -9.80 -0.91 9.60
CA MET A 149 -10.79 -1.40 10.55
C MET A 149 -10.46 -2.80 11.06
N LEU A 150 -9.99 -3.71 10.19
CA LEU A 150 -9.53 -5.04 10.58
C LEU A 150 -8.39 -4.93 11.59
N MET A 151 -7.36 -4.15 11.29
CA MET A 151 -6.19 -4.02 12.14
C MET A 151 -6.52 -3.39 13.48
N ALA A 152 -7.42 -2.39 13.50
CA ALA A 152 -7.90 -1.78 14.73
C ALA A 152 -8.68 -2.79 15.59
N PHE A 153 -9.61 -3.54 15.00
CA PHE A 153 -10.40 -4.57 15.70
C PHE A 153 -9.52 -5.71 16.22
N LEU A 154 -8.53 -6.16 15.44
CA LEU A 154 -7.58 -7.17 15.88
C LEU A 154 -6.77 -6.69 17.08
N GLY A 155 -6.22 -5.47 17.04
CA GLY A 155 -5.55 -4.87 18.20
C GLY A 155 -6.46 -4.83 19.42
N HIS A 156 -7.67 -4.28 19.26
CA HIS A 156 -8.66 -4.18 20.32
C HIS A 156 -9.00 -5.54 20.96
N TYR A 157 -9.36 -6.56 20.17
CA TYR A 157 -9.74 -7.87 20.70
C TYR A 157 -8.56 -8.66 21.28
N LEU A 158 -7.35 -8.46 20.75
CA LEU A 158 -6.13 -9.07 21.30
C LEU A 158 -5.58 -8.29 22.50
N ARG A 159 -6.21 -7.18 22.90
CA ARG A 159 -5.76 -6.29 23.98
C ARG A 159 -4.34 -5.74 23.74
N ILE A 160 -4.02 -5.48 22.47
CA ILE A 160 -2.80 -4.80 22.04
C ILE A 160 -3.21 -3.41 21.58
N ASP A 161 -2.38 -2.39 21.86
CA ASP A 161 -2.63 -1.04 21.32
C ASP A 161 -2.91 -1.11 19.80
N PRO A 162 -4.08 -0.65 19.32
CA PRO A 162 -4.48 -0.82 17.93
C PRO A 162 -3.51 -0.18 16.93
N LEU A 163 -2.89 0.95 17.28
CA LEU A 163 -1.91 1.63 16.43
C LEU A 163 -0.60 0.82 16.35
N TYR A 164 -0.12 0.30 17.47
CA TYR A 164 1.02 -0.61 17.53
C TYR A 164 0.74 -1.91 16.75
N PHE A 165 -0.47 -2.47 16.89
CA PHE A 165 -0.87 -3.65 16.14
C PHE A 165 -0.81 -3.39 14.63
N TYR A 166 -1.33 -2.25 14.17
CA TYR A 166 -1.27 -1.84 12.77
C TYR A 166 0.17 -1.65 12.28
N GLN A 167 0.95 -0.75 12.90
CA GLN A 167 2.23 -0.29 12.38
C GLN A 167 3.42 -1.23 12.66
N VAL A 168 3.31 -2.12 13.65
CA VAL A 168 4.42 -2.98 14.09
C VAL A 168 4.09 -4.45 13.87
N VAL A 169 3.01 -4.94 14.48
CA VAL A 169 2.64 -6.35 14.40
C VAL A 169 2.20 -6.71 12.97
N GLY A 170 1.31 -5.91 12.38
CA GLY A 170 0.87 -6.04 11.00
C GLY A 170 2.01 -5.92 10.01
N HIS A 171 2.97 -5.02 10.26
CA HIS A 171 4.19 -4.89 9.46
C HIS A 171 4.98 -6.20 9.43
N ALA A 172 5.28 -6.76 10.62
CA ALA A 172 6.04 -7.99 10.75
C ALA A 172 5.34 -9.18 10.08
N PHE A 173 4.01 -9.30 10.21
CA PHE A 173 3.24 -10.35 9.56
C PHE A 173 3.26 -10.23 8.04
N ALA A 174 3.04 -9.03 7.50
CA ALA A 174 3.08 -8.80 6.06
C ALA A 174 4.49 -9.06 5.50
N ALA A 175 5.53 -8.59 6.18
CA ALA A 175 6.92 -8.87 5.84
C ALA A 175 7.23 -10.38 5.86
N PHE A 176 6.80 -11.09 6.91
CA PHE A 176 7.00 -12.54 7.02
C PHE A 176 6.37 -13.32 5.85
N SER A 177 5.25 -12.83 5.30
CA SER A 177 4.53 -13.51 4.22
C SER A 177 5.20 -13.41 2.84
N LEU A 178 6.03 -12.39 2.60
CA LEU A 178 6.67 -12.10 1.31
C LEU A 178 7.42 -13.29 0.68
N PRO A 179 8.39 -13.92 1.38
CA PRO A 179 9.15 -15.03 0.79
C PRO A 179 8.25 -16.20 0.38
N PHE A 180 7.18 -16.46 1.13
CA PHE A 180 6.24 -17.53 0.83
C PHE A 180 5.42 -17.23 -0.43
N VAL A 181 4.98 -15.98 -0.62
CA VAL A 181 4.26 -15.56 -1.83
C VAL A 181 5.16 -15.64 -3.07
N PHE A 182 6.39 -15.13 -2.99
CA PHE A 182 7.34 -15.24 -4.12
C PHE A 182 7.70 -16.68 -4.44
N TYR A 183 7.94 -17.51 -3.41
CA TYR A 183 8.12 -18.95 -3.59
C TYR A 183 6.92 -19.58 -4.29
N TRP A 184 5.70 -19.29 -3.83
CA TRP A 184 4.48 -19.86 -4.38
C TRP A 184 4.26 -19.45 -5.85
N CYS A 185 4.45 -18.17 -6.18
CA CYS A 185 4.39 -17.70 -7.57
C CYS A 185 5.47 -18.37 -8.44
N ALA A 186 6.71 -18.45 -7.96
CA ALA A 186 7.81 -19.10 -8.69
C ALA A 186 7.54 -20.58 -8.99
N ARG A 187 6.91 -21.30 -8.05
CA ARG A 187 6.48 -22.69 -8.24
C ARG A 187 5.44 -22.81 -9.36
N ILE A 188 4.50 -21.87 -9.46
CA ILE A 188 3.49 -21.84 -10.54
C ILE A 188 4.14 -21.59 -11.90
N PHE A 189 5.18 -20.75 -11.96
CA PHE A 189 5.95 -20.50 -13.18
C PHE A 189 7.04 -21.56 -13.46
N GLY A 190 7.00 -22.68 -12.76
CA GLY A 190 7.74 -23.88 -13.14
C GLY A 190 9.06 -24.11 -12.41
N LEU A 191 9.43 -23.28 -11.43
CA LEU A 191 10.66 -23.48 -10.68
C LEU A 191 10.53 -24.68 -9.71
N ASN A 192 11.62 -25.45 -9.57
CA ASN A 192 11.70 -26.49 -8.56
C ASN A 192 11.77 -25.88 -7.14
N ARG A 193 11.71 -26.71 -6.08
CA ARG A 193 11.58 -26.22 -4.69
C ARG A 193 12.79 -25.39 -4.25
N TRP A 194 14.00 -25.83 -4.58
CA TRP A 194 15.22 -25.11 -4.20
C TRP A 194 15.37 -23.81 -4.95
N LEU A 195 15.18 -23.82 -6.27
CA LEU A 195 15.31 -22.62 -7.09
C LEU A 195 14.20 -21.62 -6.77
N ALA A 196 12.99 -22.06 -6.44
CA ALA A 196 11.94 -21.14 -5.99
C ALA A 196 12.29 -20.48 -4.63
N ALA A 197 12.94 -21.20 -3.72
CA ALA A 197 13.35 -20.64 -2.43
C ALA A 197 14.54 -19.67 -2.56
N VAL A 198 15.54 -20.01 -3.38
CA VAL A 198 16.62 -19.08 -3.75
C VAL A 198 16.06 -17.88 -4.52
N GLY A 199 15.08 -18.11 -5.39
CA GLY A 199 14.35 -17.06 -6.09
C GLY A 199 13.68 -16.09 -5.12
N ALA A 200 12.99 -16.60 -4.10
CA ALA A 200 12.34 -15.74 -3.09
C ALA A 200 13.37 -14.83 -2.38
N LEU A 201 14.58 -15.32 -2.13
CA LEU A 201 15.70 -14.51 -1.62
C LEU A 201 16.09 -13.40 -2.61
N LEU A 202 16.20 -13.70 -3.91
CA LEU A 202 16.50 -12.69 -4.94
C LEU A 202 15.40 -11.63 -5.07
N GLY A 203 14.12 -12.05 -4.99
CA GLY A 203 12.98 -11.13 -4.98
C GLY A 203 13.00 -10.17 -3.78
N ILE A 204 13.30 -10.69 -2.58
CA ILE A 204 13.48 -9.85 -1.39
C ILE A 204 14.73 -8.96 -1.52
N GLY A 205 15.83 -9.49 -2.07
CA GLY A 205 17.01 -8.71 -2.39
C GLY A 205 16.69 -7.52 -3.28
N PHE A 206 15.89 -7.70 -4.33
CA PHE A 206 15.39 -6.61 -5.16
C PHE A 206 14.59 -5.58 -4.34
N LEU A 207 13.66 -6.03 -3.50
CA LEU A 207 12.89 -5.13 -2.62
C LEU A 207 13.74 -4.39 -1.59
N LEU A 208 14.97 -4.83 -1.30
CA LEU A 208 15.91 -4.15 -0.40
C LEU A 208 16.91 -3.23 -1.13
N LEU A 209 17.13 -3.47 -2.42
CA LEU A 209 18.20 -2.84 -3.21
C LEU A 209 17.67 -1.86 -4.26
N ALA A 210 16.43 -2.03 -4.73
CA ALA A 210 15.85 -1.21 -5.78
C ALA A 210 15.41 0.15 -5.22
N ASP A 211 16.38 1.04 -4.95
CA ASP A 211 16.09 2.43 -4.60
C ASP A 211 17.08 3.44 -5.18
N LYS A 212 16.56 4.17 -6.18
CA LYS A 212 16.86 5.57 -6.50
C LYS A 212 15.75 6.08 -7.42
N SER A 213 14.53 6.15 -6.90
CA SER A 213 13.63 7.12 -7.53
C SER A 213 14.30 8.48 -7.44
N SER A 214 14.38 9.23 -8.55
CA SER A 214 15.04 10.53 -8.61
C SER A 214 14.50 11.50 -7.54
N PHE A 215 13.28 11.29 -7.07
CA PHE A 215 12.64 12.05 -6.00
C PHE A 215 12.89 11.55 -4.57
N GLY A 216 13.28 10.29 -4.35
CA GLY A 216 13.65 9.80 -3.00
C GLY A 216 14.87 10.53 -2.43
N ALA A 217 15.77 11.01 -3.30
CA ALA A 217 16.86 11.90 -2.93
C ALA A 217 16.43 13.39 -2.85
N LEU A 218 15.41 13.78 -3.60
CA LEU A 218 14.96 15.16 -3.78
C LEU A 218 14.00 15.63 -2.67
N LEU A 219 13.43 14.70 -1.89
CA LEU A 219 12.73 14.99 -0.63
C LEU A 219 13.64 15.66 0.43
N GLY A 220 14.97 15.69 0.21
CA GLY A 220 15.94 16.37 1.07
C GLY A 220 16.37 17.78 0.59
N ALA A 221 16.16 18.12 -0.68
CA ALA A 221 16.64 19.40 -1.22
C ALA A 221 15.95 19.76 -2.54
N VAL A 222 14.84 20.52 -2.51
CA VAL A 222 14.50 21.49 -3.57
C VAL A 222 13.48 22.52 -3.04
N LYS A 223 13.72 23.80 -3.39
CA LYS A 223 12.97 25.00 -3.03
C LYS A 223 11.76 25.32 -3.96
N SER A 224 11.44 24.51 -4.98
CA SER A 224 10.23 24.59 -5.85
C SER A 224 10.28 23.50 -6.95
N LEU A 225 9.25 22.77 -7.43
CA LEU A 225 7.79 22.91 -7.35
C LEU A 225 7.26 22.92 -5.92
N GLN A 226 6.91 24.12 -5.45
CA GLN A 226 6.45 24.41 -4.09
C GLN A 226 5.25 23.51 -3.76
N SER A 227 5.26 22.56 -2.85
CA SER A 227 6.13 22.15 -1.77
C SER A 227 6.07 20.62 -1.77
N ALA A 228 7.20 19.92 -1.78
CA ALA A 228 7.25 18.46 -1.95
C ALA A 228 6.29 17.73 -1.00
N ASP A 229 5.10 17.38 -1.51
CA ASP A 229 4.29 16.28 -1.01
C ASP A 229 3.18 15.86 -1.99
N PRO A 230 3.46 14.92 -2.89
CA PRO A 230 2.48 13.98 -3.35
C PRO A 230 2.84 12.59 -2.81
N ALA A 231 2.68 12.38 -1.50
CA ALA A 231 2.66 11.07 -0.84
C ALA A 231 3.92 10.21 -1.08
N GLY A 232 4.93 10.32 -0.22
CA GLY A 232 6.25 9.64 -0.25
C GLY A 232 6.28 8.13 -0.56
N TRP A 233 5.95 7.75 -1.80
CA TRP A 233 5.78 6.37 -2.26
C TRP A 233 6.51 6.17 -3.57
N VAL A 234 7.82 6.07 -3.51
CA VAL A 234 8.59 6.08 -4.74
C VAL A 234 9.72 5.06 -4.69
N GLY A 235 9.69 4.12 -5.64
CA GLY A 235 10.54 2.92 -5.70
C GLY A 235 9.93 1.70 -4.99
N PHE A 236 10.20 0.50 -5.51
CA PHE A 236 9.74 -0.77 -4.93
C PHE A 236 10.23 -0.96 -3.50
N SER A 237 11.43 -0.47 -3.20
CA SER A 237 11.99 -0.62 -1.87
C SER A 237 11.33 0.26 -0.83
N THR A 238 10.97 1.49 -1.20
CA THR A 238 10.19 2.39 -0.34
C THR A 238 8.85 1.77 0.02
N LEU A 239 8.14 1.22 -0.96
CA LEU A 239 6.88 0.49 -0.70
C LEU A 239 7.06 -0.71 0.24
N SER A 240 8.15 -1.46 0.08
CA SER A 240 8.47 -2.59 0.93
C SER A 240 8.64 -2.17 2.39
N GLY A 241 9.18 -0.97 2.61
CA GLY A 241 9.32 -0.36 3.93
C GLY A 241 8.03 0.17 4.54
N TYR A 242 6.89 0.07 3.85
CA TYR A 242 5.56 0.51 4.29
C TYR A 242 4.52 -0.63 4.26
N ILE A 243 4.96 -1.89 4.25
CA ILE A 243 4.07 -3.05 4.00
C ILE A 243 3.09 -3.36 5.14
N TRP A 244 3.03 -2.52 6.20
CA TRP A 244 1.92 -2.53 7.15
C TRP A 244 0.64 -1.87 6.61
N GLN A 245 0.71 -1.18 5.48
CA GLN A 245 -0.47 -0.60 4.87
C GLN A 245 -1.10 -1.56 3.86
N GLY A 246 -2.40 -1.41 3.61
CA GLY A 246 -3.10 -2.23 2.63
C GLY A 246 -2.60 -1.99 1.19
N LYS A 247 -2.20 -0.76 0.86
CA LYS A 247 -1.73 -0.39 -0.49
C LYS A 247 -0.48 -1.17 -0.92
N PRO A 248 0.63 -1.23 -0.16
CA PRO A 248 1.82 -1.99 -0.57
C PRO A 248 1.59 -3.50 -0.55
N ILE A 249 0.73 -4.00 0.35
CA ILE A 249 0.29 -5.41 0.32
C ILE A 249 -0.37 -5.71 -1.03
N VAL A 250 -1.24 -4.83 -1.53
CA VAL A 250 -1.83 -5.02 -2.86
C VAL A 250 -0.75 -5.05 -3.94
N LEU A 251 0.12 -4.04 -3.96
CA LEU A 251 1.12 -3.84 -5.02
C LEU A 251 2.21 -4.92 -5.06
N ILE A 252 2.67 -5.40 -3.90
CA ILE A 252 3.80 -6.34 -3.80
C ILE A 252 3.33 -7.79 -3.65
N LEU A 253 2.20 -8.05 -2.99
CA LEU A 253 1.72 -9.42 -2.73
C LEU A 253 0.55 -9.82 -3.63
N PHE A 254 -0.50 -8.99 -3.72
CA PHE A 254 -1.71 -9.41 -4.45
C PHE A 254 -1.51 -9.42 -5.95
N LEU A 255 -0.79 -8.45 -6.51
CA LEU A 255 -0.53 -8.39 -7.94
C LEU A 255 0.19 -9.65 -8.49
N PRO A 256 1.32 -10.11 -7.92
CA PRO A 256 1.96 -11.33 -8.41
C PRO A 256 1.12 -12.59 -8.15
N MET A 257 0.33 -12.63 -7.08
CA MET A 257 -0.62 -13.72 -6.86
C MET A 257 -1.72 -13.73 -7.91
N GLY A 258 -2.26 -12.57 -8.27
CA GLY A 258 -3.25 -12.40 -9.33
C GLY A 258 -2.72 -12.91 -10.68
N LEU A 259 -1.51 -12.49 -11.05
CA LEU A 259 -0.85 -12.95 -12.27
C LEU A 259 -0.66 -14.49 -12.28
N ALA A 260 -0.17 -15.06 -11.18
CA ALA A 260 0.06 -16.49 -11.07
C ALA A 260 -1.26 -17.30 -11.10
N LEU A 261 -2.30 -16.84 -10.41
CA LEU A 261 -3.62 -17.46 -10.45
C LEU A 261 -4.28 -17.35 -11.82
N SER A 262 -4.19 -16.19 -12.49
CA SER A 262 -4.69 -15.99 -13.85
C SER A 262 -4.00 -16.94 -14.83
N TYR A 263 -2.67 -17.04 -14.78
CA TYR A 263 -1.92 -18.01 -15.58
C TYR A 263 -2.34 -19.46 -15.32
N ARG A 264 -2.45 -19.85 -14.04
CA ARG A 264 -2.83 -21.22 -13.65
C ARG A 264 -4.25 -21.56 -14.07
N PHE A 265 -5.19 -20.63 -13.91
CA PHE A 265 -6.58 -20.79 -14.34
C PHE A 265 -6.67 -20.91 -15.87
N LEU A 266 -6.01 -20.03 -16.62
CA LEU A 266 -6.02 -20.08 -18.08
C LEU A 266 -5.38 -21.37 -18.61
N SER A 267 -4.35 -21.87 -17.93
CA SER A 267 -3.67 -23.12 -18.28
C SER A 267 -4.47 -24.38 -17.94
N GLN A 268 -5.15 -24.41 -16.80
CA GLN A 268 -5.78 -25.64 -16.26
C GLN A 268 -7.31 -25.65 -16.32
N GLY A 269 -7.96 -24.49 -16.42
CA GLY A 269 -9.40 -24.31 -16.43
C GLY A 269 -10.12 -24.69 -15.13
N LYS A 270 -9.41 -24.77 -13.99
CA LYS A 270 -10.01 -25.22 -12.72
C LYS A 270 -10.79 -24.11 -12.04
N SER A 271 -12.06 -24.35 -11.71
CA SER A 271 -12.93 -23.38 -11.02
C SER A 271 -12.42 -22.98 -9.63
N SER A 272 -11.59 -23.80 -8.99
CA SER A 272 -10.94 -23.43 -7.72
C SER A 272 -10.01 -22.23 -7.86
N ASP A 273 -9.31 -22.09 -8.99
CA ASP A 273 -8.41 -20.94 -9.22
C ASP A 273 -9.21 -19.66 -9.48
N LEU A 274 -10.37 -19.80 -10.13
CA LEU A 274 -11.31 -18.70 -10.30
C LEU A 274 -11.88 -18.22 -8.97
N ALA A 275 -12.25 -19.14 -8.07
CA ALA A 275 -12.71 -18.78 -6.73
C ALA A 275 -11.63 -18.02 -5.94
N TRP A 276 -10.36 -18.47 -6.03
CA TRP A 276 -9.25 -17.75 -5.42
C TRP A 276 -9.02 -16.36 -6.03
N LEU A 277 -9.14 -16.21 -7.36
CA LEU A 277 -9.08 -14.89 -8.01
C LEU A 277 -10.20 -13.96 -7.54
N THR A 278 -11.42 -14.49 -7.37
CA THR A 278 -12.55 -13.70 -6.85
C THR A 278 -12.30 -13.24 -5.42
N LEU A 279 -11.84 -14.14 -4.55
CA LEU A 279 -11.48 -13.78 -3.17
C LEU A 279 -10.33 -12.78 -3.12
N LEU A 280 -9.32 -12.93 -3.98
CA LEU A 280 -8.23 -11.96 -4.14
C LEU A 280 -8.76 -10.59 -4.58
N GLY A 281 -9.71 -10.55 -5.51
CA GLY A 281 -10.43 -9.34 -5.95
C GLY A 281 -11.11 -8.63 -4.79
N VAL A 282 -11.93 -9.35 -4.03
CA VAL A 282 -12.67 -8.83 -2.87
C VAL A 282 -11.70 -8.32 -1.79
N ALA A 283 -10.74 -9.14 -1.39
CA ALA A 283 -9.74 -8.75 -0.39
C ALA A 283 -8.88 -7.57 -0.85
N GLY A 284 -8.55 -7.49 -2.16
CA GLY A 284 -7.79 -6.38 -2.72
C GLY A 284 -8.50 -5.05 -2.55
N VAL A 285 -9.82 -5.01 -2.78
CA VAL A 285 -10.65 -3.81 -2.57
C VAL A 285 -10.68 -3.42 -1.09
N GLY A 286 -10.80 -4.41 -0.20
CA GLY A 286 -10.72 -4.16 1.25
C GLY A 286 -9.36 -3.62 1.70
N LEU A 287 -8.27 -4.03 1.06
CA LEU A 287 -6.93 -3.55 1.36
C LEU A 287 -6.69 -2.13 0.83
N SER A 288 -7.02 -1.85 -0.43
CA SER A 288 -6.72 -0.54 -1.00
C SER A 288 -7.42 -0.24 -2.32
N ASN A 289 -7.73 1.04 -2.53
CA ASN A 289 -8.36 1.58 -3.74
C ASN A 289 -7.69 1.20 -5.07
N PRO A 290 -6.34 1.12 -5.19
CA PRO A 290 -5.69 0.76 -6.46
C PRO A 290 -6.11 -0.61 -7.01
N SER A 291 -6.56 -1.52 -6.16
CA SER A 291 -7.06 -2.83 -6.59
C SER A 291 -8.24 -2.73 -7.56
N LEU A 292 -9.05 -1.66 -7.51
CA LEU A 292 -10.20 -1.44 -8.39
C LEU A 292 -9.81 -1.34 -9.87
N TYR A 293 -8.56 -0.96 -10.18
CA TYR A 293 -8.07 -0.91 -11.56
C TYR A 293 -6.88 -1.84 -11.81
N LEU A 294 -6.00 -2.06 -10.82
CA LEU A 294 -4.83 -2.91 -11.01
C LEU A 294 -5.19 -4.39 -11.14
N LEU A 295 -6.11 -4.92 -10.33
CA LEU A 295 -6.51 -6.33 -10.45
C LEU A 295 -7.23 -6.61 -11.78
N PRO A 296 -8.20 -5.78 -12.23
CA PRO A 296 -8.74 -5.89 -13.59
C PRO A 296 -7.66 -5.80 -14.68
N ALA A 297 -6.70 -4.88 -14.56
CA ALA A 297 -5.62 -4.75 -15.53
C ALA A 297 -4.75 -6.02 -15.59
N ILE A 298 -4.40 -6.63 -14.44
CA ILE A 298 -3.66 -7.90 -14.40
C ILE A 298 -4.44 -9.01 -15.08
N ILE A 299 -5.72 -9.16 -14.78
CA ILE A 299 -6.56 -10.22 -15.34
C ILE A 299 -6.71 -10.05 -16.85
N GLY A 300 -6.99 -8.81 -17.30
CA GLY A 300 -7.13 -8.48 -18.72
C GLY A 300 -5.84 -8.69 -19.50
N CYS A 301 -4.71 -8.16 -19.02
CA CYS A 301 -3.41 -8.36 -19.65
C CYS A 301 -3.00 -9.85 -19.66
N SER A 302 -3.31 -10.60 -18.60
CA SER A 302 -3.07 -12.06 -18.56
C SER A 302 -3.88 -12.80 -19.61
N TRP A 303 -5.14 -12.43 -19.80
CA TRP A 303 -5.99 -13.05 -20.80
C TRP A 303 -5.47 -12.79 -22.23
N ILE A 304 -5.12 -11.54 -22.54
CA ILE A 304 -4.54 -11.15 -23.85
C ILE A 304 -3.22 -11.89 -24.09
N ALA A 305 -2.35 -11.94 -23.10
CA ALA A 305 -1.07 -12.64 -23.18
C ALA A 305 -1.25 -14.12 -23.49
N PHE A 306 -2.23 -14.76 -22.84
CA PHE A 306 -2.50 -16.18 -23.03
C PHE A 306 -3.14 -16.48 -24.38
N ILE A 307 -4.01 -15.61 -24.89
CA ILE A 307 -4.53 -15.71 -26.27
C ILE A 307 -3.37 -15.62 -27.27
N THR A 308 -2.49 -14.63 -27.10
CA THR A 308 -1.34 -14.41 -27.99
C THR A 308 -0.39 -15.61 -28.00
N LEU A 309 -0.12 -16.17 -26.82
CA LEU A 309 0.66 -17.40 -26.66
C LEU A 309 0.05 -18.57 -27.43
N GLU A 310 -1.25 -18.80 -27.33
CA GLU A 310 -1.94 -19.91 -27.99
C GLU A 310 -2.02 -19.75 -29.51
N LEU A 311 -2.15 -18.50 -30.00
CA LEU A 311 -2.04 -18.19 -31.42
C LEU A 311 -0.64 -18.49 -31.95
N PHE A 312 0.39 -18.16 -31.19
CA PHE A 312 1.78 -18.44 -31.56
C PHE A 312 2.09 -19.95 -31.59
N GLU A 313 1.49 -20.73 -30.69
CA GLU A 313 1.60 -22.21 -30.66
C GLU A 313 0.76 -22.92 -31.75
N HIS A 314 0.10 -22.19 -32.66
CA HIS A 314 -0.67 -22.71 -33.81
C HIS A 314 -1.72 -23.77 -33.43
N ARG A 315 -2.43 -23.60 -32.30
CA ARG A 315 -3.48 -24.55 -31.88
C ARG A 315 -4.77 -24.43 -32.70
N SER A 316 -5.51 -25.54 -32.77
CA SER A 316 -6.75 -25.69 -33.55
C SER A 316 -7.87 -24.71 -33.18
N ARG A 317 -8.83 -24.48 -34.09
CA ARG A 317 -9.96 -23.55 -33.91
C ARG A 317 -10.85 -23.86 -32.69
N GLU A 318 -10.96 -25.13 -32.30
CA GLU A 318 -11.68 -25.55 -31.09
C GLU A 318 -11.00 -25.08 -29.79
N SER A 319 -9.67 -24.92 -29.82
CA SER A 319 -8.92 -24.38 -28.69
C SER A 319 -9.21 -22.89 -28.45
N LEU A 320 -9.45 -22.11 -29.51
CA LEU A 320 -9.81 -20.69 -29.44
C LEU A 320 -11.16 -20.46 -28.76
N TRP A 321 -12.18 -21.27 -29.07
CA TRP A 321 -13.48 -21.18 -28.40
C TRP A 321 -13.38 -21.49 -26.90
N ARG A 322 -12.57 -22.49 -26.53
CA ARG A 322 -12.30 -22.81 -25.13
C ARG A 322 -11.60 -21.63 -24.43
N LEU A 323 -10.66 -20.96 -25.10
CA LEU A 323 -9.95 -19.79 -24.58
C LEU A 323 -10.88 -18.60 -24.35
N ILE A 324 -11.81 -18.34 -25.29
CA ILE A 324 -12.83 -17.30 -25.12
C ILE A 324 -13.72 -17.63 -23.92
N ARG A 325 -14.17 -18.89 -23.76
CA ARG A 325 -14.97 -19.31 -22.61
C ARG A 325 -14.23 -19.11 -21.28
N LEU A 326 -12.96 -19.51 -21.19
CA LEU A 326 -12.15 -19.28 -19.99
C LEU A 326 -11.96 -17.78 -19.73
N GLY A 327 -11.74 -17.00 -20.77
CA GLY A 327 -11.67 -15.54 -20.70
C GLY A 327 -12.94 -14.89 -20.16
N LEU A 328 -14.11 -15.30 -20.65
CA LEU A 328 -15.39 -14.82 -20.16
C LEU A 328 -15.59 -15.16 -18.68
N LEU A 329 -15.13 -16.32 -18.21
CA LEU A 329 -15.18 -16.66 -16.79
C LEU A 329 -14.31 -15.73 -15.93
N LEU A 330 -13.23 -15.16 -16.47
CA LEU A 330 -12.41 -14.17 -15.75
C LEU A 330 -13.12 -12.84 -15.51
N THR A 331 -14.32 -12.63 -16.03
CA THR A 331 -15.18 -11.49 -15.66
C THR A 331 -15.75 -11.64 -14.25
N ILE A 332 -15.87 -12.87 -13.72
CA ILE A 332 -16.44 -13.13 -12.38
C ILE A 332 -15.64 -12.42 -11.27
N PRO A 333 -14.29 -12.53 -11.21
CA PRO A 333 -13.49 -11.75 -10.25
C PRO A 333 -13.64 -10.22 -10.38
N LEU A 334 -14.07 -9.72 -11.53
CA LEU A 334 -14.26 -8.28 -11.78
C LEU A 334 -15.60 -7.76 -11.28
N ALA A 335 -16.58 -8.66 -11.07
CA ALA A 335 -17.93 -8.28 -10.66
C ALA A 335 -17.93 -7.47 -9.36
N TYR A 336 -17.08 -7.83 -8.39
CA TYR A 336 -17.03 -7.13 -7.10
C TYR A 336 -16.41 -5.73 -7.19
N PRO A 337 -15.21 -5.51 -7.79
CA PRO A 337 -14.72 -4.17 -8.08
C PRO A 337 -15.72 -3.29 -8.85
N VAL A 338 -16.40 -3.85 -9.85
CA VAL A 338 -17.41 -3.13 -10.64
C VAL A 338 -18.63 -2.78 -9.79
N ALA A 339 -19.10 -3.68 -8.93
CA ALA A 339 -20.20 -3.41 -8.01
C ALA A 339 -19.85 -2.28 -7.04
N ILE A 340 -18.63 -2.23 -6.50
CA ILE A 340 -18.18 -1.14 -5.63
C ILE A 340 -18.16 0.20 -6.39
N LEU A 341 -17.65 0.22 -7.62
CA LEU A 341 -17.70 1.40 -8.48
C LEU A 341 -19.13 1.85 -8.79
N ALA A 342 -20.05 0.91 -8.98
CA ALA A 342 -21.47 1.21 -9.19
C ALA A 342 -22.15 1.75 -7.92
N LEU A 343 -21.88 1.17 -6.75
CA LEU A 343 -22.37 1.65 -5.45
C LEU A 343 -21.87 3.06 -5.15
N LEU A 344 -20.60 3.34 -5.50
CA LEU A 344 -20.08 4.69 -5.47
C LEU A 344 -20.90 5.56 -6.42
N LYS A 345 -21.05 5.19 -7.70
CA LYS A 345 -21.77 6.00 -8.69
C LYS A 345 -23.20 6.37 -8.28
N ILE A 346 -23.91 5.50 -7.56
CA ILE A 346 -25.30 5.70 -7.09
C ILE A 346 -25.36 6.42 -5.72
N ASP A 347 -24.22 6.87 -5.18
CA ASP A 347 -24.11 7.64 -3.92
C ASP A 347 -24.61 6.91 -2.66
N ILE A 348 -24.68 5.57 -2.71
CA ILE A 348 -24.90 4.73 -1.52
C ILE A 348 -23.70 4.81 -0.58
N ILE A 349 -22.49 4.84 -1.15
CA ILE A 349 -21.25 5.16 -0.43
C ILE A 349 -20.92 6.63 -0.77
N PRO A 350 -20.91 7.54 0.23
CA PRO A 350 -20.73 8.96 -0.04
C PRO A 350 -19.38 9.25 -0.66
N LYS A 351 -19.38 10.08 -1.71
CA LYS A 351 -18.17 10.57 -2.37
C LYS A 351 -17.77 11.96 -1.83
N PRO A 352 -16.47 12.30 -1.78
CA PRO A 352 -16.05 13.69 -1.72
C PRO A 352 -16.53 14.43 -2.97
N VAL A 353 -16.95 15.68 -2.76
CA VAL A 353 -17.57 16.58 -3.74
C VAL A 353 -16.54 17.07 -4.78
N ASP A 354 -15.26 17.22 -4.41
CA ASP A 354 -14.22 17.74 -5.29
C ASP A 354 -12.93 16.91 -5.24
N ILE A 355 -12.69 16.12 -6.29
CA ILE A 355 -11.42 15.38 -6.50
C ILE A 355 -10.39 16.20 -7.29
N HIS A 356 -10.74 17.38 -7.79
CA HIS A 356 -9.85 18.21 -8.61
C HIS A 356 -8.77 18.92 -7.77
N MET A 357 -8.99 19.10 -6.48
CA MET A 357 -7.96 19.59 -5.56
C MET A 357 -6.82 18.58 -5.29
N LEU A 358 -6.98 17.31 -5.67
CA LEU A 358 -5.97 16.25 -5.44
C LEU A 358 -4.81 16.26 -6.46
N GLY A 359 -4.83 17.15 -7.44
CA GLY A 359 -3.73 17.39 -8.36
C GLY A 359 -4.17 17.64 -9.79
N GLN A 360 -3.20 17.90 -10.66
CA GLN A 360 -3.46 18.19 -12.07
C GLN A 360 -4.17 17.00 -12.75
N ARG A 361 -5.08 17.32 -13.70
CA ARG A 361 -5.77 16.29 -14.50
C ARG A 361 -4.81 15.54 -15.44
N TYR A 362 -3.67 16.15 -15.76
CA TYR A 362 -2.65 15.60 -16.64
C TYR A 362 -1.27 16.00 -16.15
N MET A 363 -0.29 15.11 -16.35
CA MET A 363 1.12 15.39 -16.19
C MET A 363 1.87 14.86 -17.43
N PRO A 364 3.07 15.36 -17.74
CA PRO A 364 3.91 14.76 -18.78
C PRO A 364 4.13 13.27 -18.52
N TRP A 365 3.93 12.43 -19.53
CA TRP A 365 4.02 10.98 -19.39
C TRP A 365 5.39 10.51 -18.88
N GLY A 366 6.47 11.11 -19.40
CA GLY A 366 7.84 10.78 -18.96
C GLY A 366 7.99 11.00 -17.45
N GLU A 367 7.57 12.17 -16.96
CA GLU A 367 7.57 12.47 -15.51
C GLU A 367 6.75 11.43 -14.74
N ALA A 368 5.55 11.07 -15.23
CA ALA A 368 4.65 10.10 -14.61
C ALA A 368 5.26 8.71 -14.40
N VAL A 369 6.05 8.23 -15.36
CA VAL A 369 6.70 6.91 -15.30
C VAL A 369 8.03 7.00 -14.54
N ASP A 370 8.79 8.08 -14.74
CA ASP A 370 10.04 8.37 -14.03
C ASP A 370 9.82 8.43 -12.52
N TYR A 371 8.62 8.85 -12.06
CA TYR A 371 8.22 8.73 -10.66
C TYR A 371 8.50 7.31 -10.15
N ALA A 372 7.93 6.26 -10.71
CA ALA A 372 8.07 4.91 -10.15
C ALA A 372 9.38 4.20 -10.51
N VAL A 373 9.92 4.44 -11.72
CA VAL A 373 11.05 3.68 -12.28
C VAL A 373 12.40 4.25 -11.82
N GLY A 374 12.54 5.58 -11.77
CA GLY A 374 13.80 6.24 -11.47
C GLY A 374 14.52 6.74 -12.72
N GLY A 375 15.84 6.55 -12.77
CA GLY A 375 16.70 7.07 -13.83
C GLY A 375 16.98 6.09 -14.97
N ARG A 376 17.85 6.50 -15.90
CA ARG A 376 18.22 5.73 -17.11
C ARG A 376 18.79 4.34 -16.78
N ALA A 377 19.53 4.21 -15.68
CA ALA A 377 20.12 2.94 -15.26
C ALA A 377 19.04 1.94 -14.79
N GLU A 378 18.02 2.44 -14.08
CA GLU A 378 16.87 1.66 -13.64
C GLU A 378 16.00 1.23 -14.82
N TYR A 379 15.76 2.11 -15.79
CA TYR A 379 15.10 1.75 -17.06
C TYR A 379 15.84 0.61 -17.77
N LEU A 380 17.17 0.69 -17.87
CA LEU A 380 17.96 -0.35 -18.51
C LEU A 380 17.85 -1.67 -17.75
N ARG A 381 17.98 -1.66 -16.41
CA ARG A 381 17.79 -2.84 -15.56
C ARG A 381 16.42 -3.48 -15.79
N ASP A 382 15.37 -2.67 -15.79
CA ASP A 382 14.00 -3.15 -15.89
C ASP A 382 13.72 -3.75 -17.28
N VAL A 383 14.16 -3.09 -18.35
CA VAL A 383 14.08 -3.65 -19.71
C VAL A 383 14.87 -4.96 -19.84
N VAL A 384 16.08 -5.01 -19.30
CA VAL A 384 16.90 -6.24 -19.29
C VAL A 384 16.18 -7.37 -18.55
N LEU A 385 15.61 -7.10 -17.37
CA LEU A 385 14.82 -8.08 -16.62
C LEU A 385 13.60 -8.57 -17.41
N MET A 386 12.86 -7.65 -17.99
CA MET A 386 11.63 -7.91 -18.74
C MET A 386 11.84 -8.76 -20.00
N ILE A 387 13.03 -8.71 -20.59
CA ILE A 387 13.37 -9.47 -21.80
C ILE A 387 14.12 -10.76 -21.43
N ALA A 388 15.20 -10.64 -20.66
CA ALA A 388 16.11 -11.74 -20.39
C ALA A 388 15.47 -12.82 -19.50
N VAL A 389 14.69 -12.44 -18.48
CA VAL A 389 14.09 -13.42 -17.57
C VAL A 389 13.06 -14.29 -18.30
N PRO A 390 12.04 -13.73 -18.98
CA PRO A 390 11.02 -14.55 -19.63
C PRO A 390 11.58 -15.37 -20.79
N LEU A 391 12.40 -14.76 -21.66
CA LEU A 391 12.84 -15.38 -22.91
C LEU A 391 14.08 -16.27 -22.77
N LEU A 392 15.02 -15.93 -21.89
CA LEU A 392 16.33 -16.58 -21.82
C LEU A 392 16.52 -17.44 -20.56
N ILE A 393 15.83 -17.13 -19.46
CA ILE A 393 15.97 -17.85 -18.18
C ILE A 393 14.85 -18.87 -17.97
N VAL A 394 13.58 -18.42 -17.90
CA VAL A 394 12.44 -19.31 -17.65
C VAL A 394 12.21 -20.24 -18.84
N ARG A 395 12.14 -19.66 -20.05
CA ARG A 395 11.93 -20.34 -21.34
C ARG A 395 10.62 -21.15 -21.42
N GLY A 396 10.26 -21.51 -22.65
CA GLY A 396 9.05 -22.27 -22.94
C GLY A 396 7.77 -21.48 -22.64
N ARG A 397 6.68 -22.21 -22.43
CA ARG A 397 5.33 -21.64 -22.37
C ARG A 397 5.14 -20.61 -21.27
N SER A 398 5.66 -20.86 -20.07
CA SER A 398 5.59 -19.90 -18.95
C SER A 398 6.41 -18.63 -19.23
N GLY A 399 7.58 -18.78 -19.85
CA GLY A 399 8.42 -17.65 -20.27
C GLY A 399 7.72 -16.79 -21.33
N PHE A 400 7.16 -17.40 -22.37
CA PHE A 400 6.43 -16.67 -23.42
C PHE A 400 5.16 -15.98 -22.87
N PHE A 401 4.42 -16.64 -21.98
CA PHE A 401 3.29 -16.00 -21.30
C PHE A 401 3.71 -14.72 -20.57
N LEU A 402 4.78 -14.78 -19.76
CA LEU A 402 5.28 -13.62 -19.02
C LEU A 402 5.75 -12.51 -19.97
N PHE A 403 6.42 -12.86 -21.07
CA PHE A 403 6.83 -11.89 -22.08
C PHE A 403 5.62 -11.18 -22.72
N PHE A 404 4.62 -11.93 -23.20
CA PHE A 404 3.42 -11.34 -23.80
C PHE A 404 2.59 -10.55 -22.78
N TYR A 405 2.57 -10.96 -21.52
CA TYR A 405 1.94 -10.20 -20.44
C TYR A 405 2.62 -8.84 -20.26
N LEU A 406 3.94 -8.80 -20.22
CA LEU A 406 4.70 -7.56 -20.11
C LEU A 406 4.47 -6.65 -21.33
N CYS A 407 4.42 -7.21 -22.53
CA CYS A 407 4.06 -6.47 -23.74
C CYS A 407 2.64 -5.89 -23.65
N ALA A 408 1.66 -6.67 -23.16
CA ALA A 408 0.29 -6.18 -22.97
C ALA A 408 0.23 -5.04 -21.94
N VAL A 409 0.94 -5.16 -20.81
CA VAL A 409 1.02 -4.09 -19.81
C VAL A 409 1.61 -2.81 -20.42
N TRP A 410 2.67 -2.93 -21.22
CA TRP A 410 3.24 -1.78 -21.93
C TRP A 410 2.25 -1.17 -22.93
N LEU A 411 1.62 -2.00 -23.76
CA LEU A 411 0.73 -1.55 -24.82
C LEU A 411 -0.53 -0.87 -24.28
N PHE A 412 -1.12 -1.42 -23.20
CA PHE A 412 -2.43 -1.00 -22.70
C PHE A 412 -2.37 -0.09 -21.48
N CYS A 413 -1.36 -0.22 -20.61
CA CYS A 413 -1.30 0.52 -19.33
C CYS A 413 -0.24 1.62 -19.33
N LEU A 414 0.97 1.33 -19.83
CA LEU A 414 2.11 2.27 -19.78
C LEU A 414 2.32 3.07 -21.07
N ASN A 415 1.52 2.84 -22.11
CA ASN A 415 1.65 3.48 -23.40
C ASN A 415 1.32 5.00 -23.32
N PRO A 416 2.20 5.90 -23.81
CA PRO A 416 1.95 7.34 -23.81
C PRO A 416 0.66 7.75 -24.53
N LEU A 417 0.25 7.00 -25.57
CA LEU A 417 -0.99 7.28 -26.32
C LEU A 417 -2.25 7.05 -25.46
N LEU A 418 -2.21 6.07 -24.55
CA LEU A 418 -3.32 5.75 -23.65
C LEU A 418 -3.18 6.43 -22.28
N ALA A 419 -2.02 7.01 -21.98
CA ALA A 419 -1.74 7.65 -20.70
C ALA A 419 -2.76 8.74 -20.38
N ARG A 420 -3.17 9.55 -21.37
CA ARG A 420 -4.19 10.58 -21.19
C ARG A 420 -5.52 10.00 -20.72
N MET A 421 -5.96 8.90 -21.32
CA MET A 421 -7.19 8.21 -20.91
C MET A 421 -7.07 7.64 -19.49
N TRP A 422 -5.93 7.03 -19.15
CA TRP A 422 -5.70 6.54 -17.78
C TRP A 422 -5.71 7.69 -16.77
N MET A 423 -4.90 8.73 -16.97
CA MET A 423 -4.80 9.88 -16.07
C MET A 423 -6.16 10.56 -15.82
N ALA A 424 -7.02 10.61 -16.84
CA ALA A 424 -8.39 11.12 -16.70
C ALA A 424 -9.29 10.24 -15.81
N ASN A 425 -9.10 8.91 -15.82
CA ASN A 425 -9.94 7.96 -15.10
C ASN A 425 -9.41 7.56 -13.71
N ILE A 426 -8.10 7.61 -13.46
CA ILE A 426 -7.49 7.24 -12.15
C ILE A 426 -6.84 8.42 -11.40
N LEU A 427 -6.81 9.62 -11.98
CA LEU A 427 -6.04 10.81 -11.57
C LEU A 427 -4.56 10.72 -11.98
N ALA A 428 -4.05 11.79 -12.61
CA ALA A 428 -2.67 11.85 -13.06
C ALA A 428 -1.65 11.55 -11.94
N PRO A 429 -1.76 12.12 -10.71
CA PRO A 429 -0.84 11.85 -9.61
C PRO A 429 -0.73 10.39 -9.19
N THR A 430 -1.63 9.52 -9.64
CA THR A 430 -1.61 8.09 -9.30
C THR A 430 -1.22 7.18 -10.46
N TYR A 431 -1.00 7.74 -11.66
CA TYR A 431 -0.67 6.99 -12.88
C TYR A 431 0.57 6.10 -12.72
N PHE A 432 1.58 6.57 -11.99
CA PHE A 432 2.81 5.81 -11.68
C PHE A 432 2.54 4.43 -11.08
N ARG A 433 1.37 4.21 -10.44
CA ARG A 433 1.01 2.92 -9.83
C ARG A 433 0.82 1.81 -10.86
N LEU A 434 0.58 2.14 -12.13
CA LEU A 434 0.51 1.15 -13.20
C LEU A 434 1.87 0.46 -13.44
N VAL A 435 2.99 1.07 -13.06
CA VAL A 435 4.34 0.47 -13.18
C VAL A 435 4.47 -0.81 -12.35
N TYR A 436 3.73 -0.94 -11.24
CA TYR A 436 3.74 -2.15 -10.42
C TYR A 436 3.14 -3.37 -11.14
N LEU A 437 2.40 -3.17 -12.25
CA LEU A 437 1.93 -4.27 -13.11
C LEU A 437 3.08 -5.02 -13.78
N LEU A 438 4.28 -4.43 -13.91
CA LEU A 438 5.45 -5.10 -14.49
C LEU A 438 5.97 -6.27 -13.65
N GLN A 439 5.57 -6.40 -12.38
CA GLN A 439 5.97 -7.48 -11.47
C GLN A 439 7.51 -7.69 -11.37
N LEU A 440 8.29 -6.61 -11.36
CA LEU A 440 9.76 -6.69 -11.32
C LEU A 440 10.32 -7.55 -10.16
N PRO A 441 9.78 -7.52 -8.92
CA PRO A 441 10.24 -8.41 -7.85
C PRO A 441 10.03 -9.90 -8.16
N LEU A 442 8.94 -10.23 -8.86
CA LEU A 442 8.67 -11.59 -9.31
C LEU A 442 9.62 -11.98 -10.45
N LEU A 443 9.92 -11.09 -11.39
CA LEU A 443 10.94 -11.37 -12.43
C LEU A 443 12.30 -11.64 -11.80
N CYS A 444 12.68 -10.88 -10.77
CA CYS A 444 13.91 -11.15 -10.01
C CYS A 444 13.89 -12.51 -9.31
N THR A 445 12.72 -12.91 -8.77
CA THR A 445 12.54 -14.24 -8.19
C THR A 445 12.80 -15.35 -9.20
N LEU A 446 12.39 -15.15 -10.45
CA LEU A 446 12.52 -16.14 -11.52
C LEU A 446 13.95 -16.26 -12.08
N ILE A 447 14.87 -15.33 -11.78
CA ILE A 447 16.29 -15.41 -12.16
C ILE A 447 16.92 -16.73 -11.68
N ALA A 448 16.51 -17.22 -10.51
CA ALA A 448 16.98 -18.49 -9.96
C ALA A 448 16.75 -19.68 -10.90
N GLY A 449 15.78 -19.58 -11.83
CA GLY A 449 15.58 -20.55 -12.90
C GLY A 449 16.85 -20.83 -13.71
N ALA A 450 17.76 -19.86 -13.83
CA ALA A 450 19.01 -20.00 -14.57
C ALA A 450 19.90 -21.12 -14.01
N GLY A 451 19.85 -21.39 -12.70
CA GLY A 451 20.59 -22.49 -12.09
C GLY A 451 20.24 -23.86 -12.67
N SER A 452 18.95 -24.11 -12.97
CA SER A 452 18.53 -25.35 -13.66
C SER A 452 19.09 -25.44 -15.09
N GLN A 453 19.15 -24.31 -15.79
CA GLN A 453 19.61 -24.25 -17.17
C GLN A 453 21.12 -24.50 -17.28
N LEU A 454 21.88 -24.04 -16.28
CA LEU A 454 23.33 -24.22 -16.21
C LEU A 454 23.73 -25.62 -15.74
N ALA A 455 22.96 -26.24 -14.84
CA ALA A 455 23.28 -27.53 -14.24
C ALA A 455 23.00 -28.75 -15.15
N GLN A 456 22.10 -28.65 -16.14
CA GLN A 456 21.74 -29.77 -17.01
C GLN A 456 22.90 -30.18 -17.94
N LYS A 457 23.54 -31.33 -17.66
CA LYS A 457 24.75 -31.83 -18.34
C LYS A 457 24.62 -32.12 -19.85
N GLY A 458 23.42 -32.19 -20.43
CA GLY A 458 23.19 -32.56 -21.85
C GLY A 458 22.68 -31.46 -22.80
N ARG A 459 22.73 -30.17 -22.42
CA ARG A 459 22.26 -29.09 -23.30
C ARG A 459 23.29 -28.65 -24.34
N VAL A 460 22.78 -28.25 -25.52
CA VAL A 460 23.55 -27.59 -26.59
C VAL A 460 24.32 -26.40 -26.01
N MET A 461 25.63 -26.32 -26.29
CA MET A 461 26.55 -25.31 -25.76
C MET A 461 26.00 -23.86 -25.92
N ASN A 462 25.33 -23.59 -27.04
CA ASN A 462 24.68 -22.31 -27.34
C ASN A 462 23.60 -21.92 -26.32
N ALA A 463 22.81 -22.89 -25.84
CA ALA A 463 21.73 -22.63 -24.89
C ALA A 463 22.27 -22.24 -23.50
N ARG A 464 23.41 -22.81 -23.09
CA ARG A 464 24.10 -22.41 -21.85
C ARG A 464 24.77 -21.04 -22.00
N ALA A 465 25.44 -20.80 -23.12
CA ALA A 465 26.07 -19.51 -23.41
C ALA A 465 25.05 -18.36 -23.38
N GLN A 466 23.86 -18.55 -23.95
CA GLN A 466 22.77 -17.56 -23.87
C GLN A 466 22.31 -17.28 -22.44
N THR A 467 22.18 -18.30 -21.58
CA THR A 467 21.81 -18.08 -20.18
C THR A 467 22.92 -17.38 -19.39
N VAL A 468 24.19 -17.70 -19.65
CA VAL A 468 25.33 -17.00 -19.03
C VAL A 468 25.37 -15.53 -19.47
N LEU A 469 25.17 -15.26 -20.76
CA LEU A 469 25.10 -13.90 -21.29
C LEU A 469 23.95 -13.12 -20.65
N ALA A 470 22.76 -13.73 -20.56
CA ALA A 470 21.59 -13.13 -19.92
C ALA A 470 21.85 -12.79 -18.45
N LEU A 471 22.43 -13.73 -17.67
CA LEU A 471 22.80 -13.48 -16.29
C LEU A 471 23.84 -12.37 -16.16
N SER A 472 24.85 -12.36 -17.05
CA SER A 472 25.88 -11.33 -17.05
C SER A 472 25.29 -9.95 -17.33
N ALA A 473 24.39 -9.83 -18.32
CA ALA A 473 23.67 -8.60 -18.61
C ALA A 473 22.82 -8.13 -17.42
N ILE A 474 22.12 -9.05 -16.75
CA ILE A 474 21.36 -8.74 -15.53
C ILE A 474 22.31 -8.23 -14.44
N VAL A 475 23.39 -8.94 -14.13
CA VAL A 475 24.35 -8.54 -13.10
C VAL A 475 24.95 -7.17 -13.40
N VAL A 476 25.39 -6.93 -14.64
CA VAL A 476 25.93 -5.63 -15.07
C VAL A 476 24.90 -4.52 -14.92
N ALA A 477 23.64 -4.76 -15.31
CA ALA A 477 22.57 -3.77 -15.14
C ALA A 477 22.26 -3.49 -13.66
N PHE A 478 22.29 -4.51 -12.80
CA PHE A 478 22.15 -4.33 -11.35
C PHE A 478 23.30 -3.54 -10.75
N VAL A 479 24.55 -3.82 -11.13
CA VAL A 479 25.72 -3.06 -10.69
C VAL A 479 25.62 -1.60 -11.14
N GLY A 480 25.23 -1.36 -12.40
CA GLY A 480 25.05 -0.01 -12.93
C GLY A 480 23.90 0.79 -12.29
N SER A 481 22.87 0.10 -11.80
CA SER A 481 21.75 0.70 -11.07
C SER A 481 21.91 0.69 -9.54
N TYR A 482 23.03 0.18 -9.02
CA TYR A 482 23.23 0.04 -7.58
C TYR A 482 23.57 1.38 -6.95
N HIS A 483 22.78 1.75 -5.94
CA HIS A 483 22.92 3.02 -5.25
C HIS A 483 22.94 2.88 -3.72
N GLY A 484 23.23 1.69 -3.20
CA GLY A 484 23.25 1.37 -1.77
C GLY A 484 21.96 0.70 -1.28
N LEU A 485 21.96 0.24 -0.01
CA LEU A 485 20.75 -0.31 0.61
C LEU A 485 19.75 0.82 0.90
N SER A 486 18.49 0.58 0.61
CA SER A 486 17.37 1.51 0.86
C SER A 486 16.97 1.58 2.35
N VAL A 487 17.30 0.53 3.09
CA VAL A 487 16.99 0.39 4.52
C VAL A 487 17.89 1.28 5.38
N LEU A 488 19.03 1.74 4.83
CA LEU A 488 19.95 2.60 5.54
C LEU A 488 19.40 4.04 5.63
N PRO A 489 19.42 4.66 6.83
CA PRO A 489 18.98 6.05 7.01
C PRO A 489 19.81 6.99 6.15
N ARG A 490 19.19 7.63 5.15
CA ARG A 490 19.84 8.68 4.35
C ARG A 490 19.42 10.09 4.77
N TYR A 491 18.31 10.24 5.50
CA TYR A 491 17.74 11.55 5.86
C TYR A 491 17.17 11.57 7.29
N ALA A 492 18.02 11.84 8.29
CA ALA A 492 17.62 11.95 9.70
C ALA A 492 16.52 13.02 9.94
N ARG A 493 16.48 14.07 9.11
CA ARG A 493 15.44 15.13 9.17
C ARG A 493 14.03 14.64 8.84
N GLN A 494 13.89 13.52 8.14
CA GLN A 494 12.59 12.93 7.78
C GLN A 494 12.17 11.82 8.76
N GLY A 495 12.96 11.57 9.81
CA GLY A 495 12.70 10.50 10.79
C GLY A 495 12.84 9.08 10.23
N ILE A 496 13.35 8.91 9.01
CA ILE A 496 13.72 7.61 8.46
C ILE A 496 14.99 7.14 9.16
N GLY A 497 14.93 5.97 9.80
CA GLY A 497 16.10 5.40 10.44
C GLY A 497 15.79 4.20 11.31
N TRP A 498 16.42 4.12 12.48
CA TRP A 498 16.28 2.99 13.37
C TRP A 498 15.28 3.28 14.49
N LYS A 499 14.54 2.26 14.91
CA LYS A 499 13.64 2.29 16.07
C LYS A 499 13.77 1.03 16.91
N SER A 500 13.29 1.11 18.14
CA SER A 500 13.06 -0.09 18.95
C SER A 500 11.84 -0.87 18.41
N PRO A 501 11.83 -2.22 18.50
CA PRO A 501 10.66 -3.01 18.17
C PRO A 501 9.40 -2.62 18.95
N ARG A 502 9.56 -1.98 20.13
CA ARG A 502 8.46 -1.52 20.98
C ARG A 502 7.86 -0.17 20.53
N GLU A 503 8.45 0.48 19.55
CA GLU A 503 8.02 1.80 19.10
C GLU A 503 7.20 1.73 17.81
N CYS A 504 6.17 2.58 17.74
CA CYS A 504 5.35 2.81 16.55
C CYS A 504 6.16 3.48 15.41
N GLN A 505 5.59 3.51 14.20
CA GLN A 505 6.16 4.16 13.02
C GLN A 505 5.88 5.68 13.04
N LEU A 506 6.16 6.34 14.17
CA LEU A 506 5.95 7.76 14.38
C LEU A 506 7.29 8.50 14.53
N LEU A 507 7.29 9.82 14.35
CA LEU A 507 8.45 10.65 14.60
C LEU A 507 8.77 10.70 16.10
N PRO A 508 10.04 10.50 16.52
CA PRO A 508 10.44 10.59 17.93
C PRO A 508 10.03 11.91 18.59
N ALA A 509 10.22 13.02 17.88
CA ALA A 509 9.82 14.34 18.35
C ALA A 509 8.32 14.43 18.68
N ASN A 510 7.46 13.82 17.86
CA ASN A 510 6.02 13.81 18.10
C ASN A 510 5.64 12.87 19.24
N LEU A 511 6.33 11.74 19.40
CA LEU A 511 6.14 10.84 20.54
C LEU A 511 6.52 11.51 21.85
N ASP A 512 7.65 12.22 21.89
CA ASP A 512 8.11 12.95 23.07
C ASP A 512 7.14 14.08 23.42
N PHE A 513 6.68 14.82 22.40
CA PHE A 513 5.65 15.83 22.57
C PHE A 513 4.32 15.23 23.06
N ALA A 514 3.86 14.13 22.47
CA ALA A 514 2.64 13.45 22.87
C ALA A 514 2.68 12.98 24.32
N LYS A 515 3.79 12.40 24.77
CA LYS A 515 3.97 11.97 26.17
C LYS A 515 3.87 13.13 27.15
N ALA A 516 4.41 14.29 26.81
CA ALA A 516 4.39 15.46 27.68
C ALA A 516 3.05 16.23 27.60
N ALA A 517 2.52 16.42 26.39
CA ALA A 517 1.34 17.25 26.12
C ALA A 517 0.01 16.51 26.20
N GLY A 518 0.01 15.18 26.13
CA GLY A 518 -1.20 14.34 26.09
C GLY A 518 -2.30 14.73 27.08
N PRO A 519 -1.99 14.88 28.39
CA PRO A 519 -2.99 15.27 29.40
C PRO A 519 -3.71 16.59 29.12
N TYR A 520 -3.06 17.49 28.37
CA TYR A 520 -3.58 18.82 28.05
C TYR A 520 -4.34 18.86 26.72
N ILE A 521 -4.01 17.97 25.77
CA ILE A 521 -4.48 18.07 24.38
C ILE A 521 -5.44 16.97 23.96
N ALA A 522 -5.67 15.94 24.78
CA ALA A 522 -6.47 14.76 24.41
C ALA A 522 -7.88 15.09 23.88
N HIS A 523 -8.49 16.18 24.37
CA HIS A 523 -9.81 16.66 23.94
C HIS A 523 -9.77 18.06 23.31
N ALA A 524 -8.58 18.53 22.93
CA ALA A 524 -8.38 19.88 22.41
C ALA A 524 -8.63 19.97 20.90
N LYS A 525 -8.90 21.19 20.44
CA LYS A 525 -8.79 21.63 19.05
C LYS A 525 -7.40 22.22 18.85
N LEU A 526 -6.47 21.36 18.44
CA LEU A 526 -5.05 21.70 18.36
C LEU A 526 -4.71 22.32 17.00
N LEU A 527 -4.18 23.54 17.03
CA LEU A 527 -3.49 24.14 15.90
C LEU A 527 -1.99 23.85 16.03
N ALA A 528 -1.45 23.06 15.09
CA ALA A 528 -0.05 22.63 15.11
C ALA A 528 0.54 22.54 13.69
N PRO A 529 1.88 22.38 13.57
CA PRO A 529 2.52 22.20 12.28
C PRO A 529 1.99 20.97 11.52
N ASN A 530 1.74 21.17 10.23
CA ASN A 530 1.13 20.25 9.28
C ASN A 530 1.93 18.95 9.16
N TRP A 531 3.25 19.08 8.99
CA TRP A 531 4.14 17.95 8.69
C TRP A 531 4.45 17.05 9.90
N THR A 532 4.10 17.45 11.12
CA THR A 532 4.50 16.69 12.30
C THR A 532 3.30 16.42 13.20
N ALA A 533 2.94 17.39 14.03
CA ALA A 533 1.98 17.23 15.09
C ALA A 533 0.54 17.04 14.56
N SER A 534 0.16 17.75 13.50
CA SER A 534 -1.21 17.70 12.95
C SER A 534 -1.58 16.37 12.28
N CYS A 535 -0.60 15.52 11.95
CA CYS A 535 -0.86 14.20 11.38
C CYS A 535 -0.71 13.07 12.40
N GLU A 536 0.31 13.11 13.27
CA GLU A 536 0.61 11.95 14.12
C GLU A 536 -0.08 11.99 15.48
N LEU A 537 -0.28 13.17 16.08
CA LEU A 537 -0.91 13.28 17.40
C LEU A 537 -2.37 12.77 17.43
N PRO A 538 -3.21 12.97 16.40
CA PRO A 538 -4.57 12.41 16.39
C PRO A 538 -4.58 10.88 16.42
N LEU A 539 -3.55 10.22 15.91
CA LEU A 539 -3.43 8.76 15.98
C LEU A 539 -3.16 8.27 17.42
N LEU A 540 -2.53 9.12 18.24
CA LEU A 540 -2.29 8.84 19.66
C LEU A 540 -3.44 9.29 20.56
N PHE A 541 -4.17 10.33 20.14
CA PHE A 541 -5.32 10.90 20.86
C PHE A 541 -6.53 11.01 19.91
N PRO A 542 -7.30 9.93 19.69
CA PRO A 542 -8.38 9.89 18.69
C PRO A 542 -9.56 10.83 18.96
N GLU A 543 -9.65 11.37 20.19
CA GLU A 543 -10.67 12.34 20.61
C GLU A 543 -10.26 13.79 20.29
N MET A 544 -8.96 14.03 20.08
CA MET A 544 -8.41 15.35 19.72
C MET A 544 -8.88 15.73 18.31
N LYS A 545 -9.12 17.02 18.09
CA LYS A 545 -9.43 17.57 16.76
C LYS A 545 -8.27 18.42 16.25
N VAL A 546 -7.95 18.25 14.98
CA VAL A 546 -6.93 19.03 14.30
C VAL A 546 -7.59 20.22 13.62
N VAL A 547 -7.08 21.41 13.92
CA VAL A 547 -7.60 22.65 13.34
C VAL A 547 -7.26 22.71 11.85
N ALA A 548 -6.01 22.40 11.50
CA ALA A 548 -5.51 22.43 10.13
C ALA A 548 -4.82 21.09 9.76
N PRO A 549 -5.59 20.05 9.36
CA PRO A 549 -5.01 18.77 8.95
C PRO A 549 -4.29 18.86 7.60
N ARG A 550 -3.50 17.82 7.29
CA ARG A 550 -2.95 17.61 5.95
C ARG A 550 -4.09 17.50 4.96
N LEU A 551 -4.19 18.47 4.05
CA LEU A 551 -5.30 18.71 3.11
C LEU A 551 -6.53 19.46 3.67
N VAL A 552 -6.34 20.36 4.65
CA VAL A 552 -7.40 21.22 5.22
C VAL A 552 -8.31 21.85 4.16
N ALA A 553 -7.79 22.49 3.10
CA ALA A 553 -8.66 23.10 2.10
C ALA A 553 -9.54 22.10 1.34
N HIS A 554 -9.04 20.87 1.12
CA HIS A 554 -9.81 19.80 0.46
C HIS A 554 -10.97 19.35 1.35
N TYR A 555 -10.72 19.09 2.63
CA TYR A 555 -11.78 18.67 3.54
C TYR A 555 -12.87 19.73 3.70
N PHE A 556 -12.46 20.99 3.78
CA PHE A 556 -13.35 22.11 4.05
C PHE A 556 -14.14 22.53 2.79
N ALA A 557 -13.52 22.47 1.60
CA ALA A 557 -14.25 22.61 0.34
C ALA A 557 -15.31 21.52 0.18
N ASN A 558 -14.99 20.26 0.53
CA ASN A 558 -15.95 19.15 0.51
C ASN A 558 -17.06 19.27 1.55
N ALA A 559 -16.85 20.05 2.62
CA ALA A 559 -17.87 20.39 3.60
C ALA A 559 -18.75 21.59 3.17
N GLY A 560 -18.50 22.17 1.99
CA GLY A 560 -19.21 23.35 1.50
C GLY A 560 -18.70 24.68 2.06
N ASN A 561 -17.53 24.69 2.72
CA ASN A 561 -16.94 25.91 3.29
C ASN A 561 -15.44 26.04 2.94
N PRO A 562 -15.12 26.32 1.65
CA PRO A 562 -13.73 26.43 1.20
C PRO A 562 -12.96 27.58 1.87
N ASP A 563 -13.63 28.68 2.20
CA ASP A 563 -13.01 29.87 2.81
C ASP A 563 -12.47 29.57 4.21
N GLU A 564 -13.20 28.79 5.00
CA GLU A 564 -12.73 28.30 6.30
C GLU A 564 -11.47 27.43 6.14
N GLY A 565 -11.43 26.60 5.10
CA GLY A 565 -10.25 25.78 4.81
C GLY A 565 -9.01 26.62 4.48
N ILE A 566 -9.19 27.70 3.72
CA ILE A 566 -8.13 28.66 3.38
C ILE A 566 -7.68 29.42 4.64
N LEU A 567 -8.63 29.89 5.45
CA LEU A 567 -8.37 30.59 6.72
C LEU A 567 -7.48 29.75 7.64
N ARG A 568 -7.87 28.49 7.88
CA ARG A 568 -7.14 27.59 8.80
C ARG A 568 -5.77 27.20 8.26
N ARG A 569 -5.63 27.04 6.94
CA ARG A 569 -4.31 26.86 6.29
C ARG A 569 -3.41 28.08 6.50
N GLN A 570 -3.95 29.29 6.38
CA GLN A 570 -3.19 30.53 6.59
C GLN A 570 -2.80 30.71 8.06
N ALA A 571 -3.69 30.38 8.99
CA ALA A 571 -3.39 30.36 10.42
C ALA A 571 -2.30 29.35 10.78
N GLN A 572 -2.30 28.18 10.15
CA GLN A 572 -1.22 27.20 10.29
C GLN A 572 0.11 27.72 9.72
N ALA A 573 0.11 28.34 8.54
CA ALA A 573 1.32 28.93 7.97
C ALA A 573 1.94 30.00 8.90
N PHE A 574 1.12 30.77 9.63
CA PHE A 574 1.61 31.74 10.62
C PHE A 574 2.41 31.11 11.76
N ILE A 575 2.10 29.88 12.17
CA ILE A 575 2.81 29.19 13.26
C ILE A 575 4.00 28.34 12.77
N GLU A 576 4.06 28.03 11.47
CA GLU A 576 5.13 27.24 10.85
C GLU A 576 6.29 28.09 10.28
N GLU A 577 5.99 29.26 9.73
CA GLU A 577 6.97 30.05 8.98
C GLU A 577 8.04 30.68 9.88
N ASN A 578 9.30 30.48 9.50
CA ASN A 578 10.44 31.27 9.95
C ASN A 578 11.43 31.57 8.80
N PRO A 579 11.18 32.60 7.98
CA PRO A 579 12.25 33.29 7.28
C PRO A 579 12.30 34.78 7.67
N PRO A 580 13.47 35.29 8.14
CA PRO A 580 13.65 36.70 8.50
C PRO A 580 13.44 37.68 7.33
N GLU A 581 13.34 37.19 6.09
CA GLU A 581 13.22 38.01 4.88
C GLU A 581 11.77 38.39 4.49
N ASN A 582 10.73 37.87 5.16
CA ASN A 582 9.33 38.04 4.73
C ASN A 582 8.37 38.56 5.82
N ALA A 583 8.78 39.58 6.59
CA ALA A 583 7.93 40.23 7.60
C ALA A 583 6.54 40.66 7.06
N ARG A 584 6.47 41.09 5.79
CA ARG A 584 5.22 41.47 5.11
C ARG A 584 4.24 40.29 4.98
N ARG A 585 4.73 39.07 4.80
CA ARG A 585 3.89 37.86 4.72
C ARG A 585 3.31 37.51 6.09
N LEU A 586 4.11 37.60 7.15
CA LEU A 586 3.63 37.38 8.52
C LEU A 586 2.54 38.38 8.92
N GLN A 587 2.67 39.65 8.54
CA GLN A 587 1.63 40.68 8.75
C GLN A 587 0.31 40.34 8.05
N LEU A 588 0.35 39.69 6.88
CA LEU A 588 -0.85 39.25 6.16
C LEU A 588 -1.50 38.01 6.80
N LEU A 589 -0.71 37.15 7.44
CA LEU A 589 -1.18 35.92 8.08
C LEU A 589 -1.69 36.15 9.51
N GLU A 590 -1.15 37.14 10.25
CA GLU A 590 -1.54 37.43 11.64
C GLU A 590 -3.06 37.63 11.81
N PRO A 591 -3.76 38.45 11.00
CA PRO A 591 -5.21 38.62 11.14
C PRO A 591 -5.98 37.31 10.94
N LYS A 592 -5.48 36.41 10.08
CA LYS A 592 -6.08 35.09 9.82
C LYS A 592 -5.89 34.16 11.01
N PHE A 593 -4.70 34.15 11.58
CA PHE A 593 -4.41 33.44 12.82
C PHE A 593 -5.28 33.95 13.98
N ARG A 594 -5.32 35.27 14.20
CA ARG A 594 -6.18 35.91 15.23
C ARG A 594 -7.63 35.47 15.08
N HIS A 595 -8.18 35.53 13.87
CA HIS A 595 -9.56 35.13 13.61
C HIS A 595 -9.83 33.65 13.93
N VAL A 596 -8.86 32.74 13.81
CA VAL A 596 -9.02 31.34 14.23
C VAL A 596 -9.08 31.20 15.76
N ILE A 597 -8.29 31.98 16.49
CA ILE A 597 -8.25 31.96 17.96
C ILE A 597 -9.48 32.66 18.55
N GLU A 598 -9.81 33.86 18.07
CA GLU A 598 -10.90 34.71 18.58
C GLU A 598 -12.29 34.07 18.42
N THR A 599 -12.45 33.13 17.49
CA THR A 599 -13.70 32.40 17.28
C THR A 599 -13.68 30.99 17.87
N ASP A 600 -12.76 30.69 18.79
CA ASP A 600 -12.63 29.38 19.47
C ASP A 600 -12.53 28.17 18.52
N ARG A 601 -12.00 28.38 17.30
CA ARG A 601 -11.71 27.27 16.37
C ARG A 601 -10.49 26.48 16.83
N ALA A 602 -9.56 27.12 17.55
CA ALA A 602 -8.45 26.47 18.22
C ALA A 602 -8.42 26.88 19.70
N ASN A 603 -8.30 25.91 20.60
CA ASN A 603 -8.16 26.14 22.04
C ASN A 603 -6.80 25.67 22.61
N ALA A 604 -5.98 25.07 21.75
CA ALA A 604 -4.59 24.73 22.04
C ALA A 604 -3.72 25.06 20.81
N VAL A 605 -2.51 25.56 21.05
CA VAL A 605 -1.57 25.88 19.98
C VAL A 605 -0.22 25.24 20.29
N ALA A 606 0.31 24.44 19.36
CA ALA A 606 1.67 23.92 19.42
C ALA A 606 2.50 24.56 18.31
N VAL A 607 3.68 25.08 18.64
CA VAL A 607 4.54 25.78 17.66
C VAL A 607 6.00 25.36 17.80
N PRO A 608 6.81 25.46 16.73
CA PRO A 608 8.26 25.31 16.85
C PRO A 608 8.83 26.25 17.90
N GLU A 609 9.85 25.79 18.63
CA GLU A 609 10.46 26.61 19.67
C GLU A 609 10.91 27.99 19.16
N SER A 610 11.44 28.07 17.95
CA SER A 610 11.87 29.34 17.34
C SER A 610 10.74 30.36 17.20
N GLU A 611 9.50 29.90 16.96
CA GLU A 611 8.32 30.76 16.76
C GLU A 611 7.59 31.07 18.06
N SER A 612 7.96 30.39 19.14
CA SER A 612 7.19 30.39 20.37
C SER A 612 7.08 31.75 21.05
N GLN A 613 8.02 32.68 20.84
CA GLN A 613 7.91 34.03 21.44
C GLN A 613 6.95 34.90 20.65
N ARG A 614 7.10 34.91 19.31
CA ARG A 614 6.26 35.66 18.38
C ARG A 614 4.80 35.25 18.50
N VAL A 615 4.51 33.95 18.40
CA VAL A 615 3.14 33.44 18.45
C VAL A 615 2.51 33.71 19.82
N LEU A 616 3.27 33.55 20.91
CA LEU A 616 2.77 33.85 22.26
C LEU A 616 2.42 35.34 22.43
N ALA A 617 3.21 36.26 21.87
CA ALA A 617 2.92 37.69 21.93
C ALA A 617 1.58 38.00 21.23
N THR A 618 1.34 37.42 20.05
CA THR A 618 0.05 37.55 19.35
C THR A 618 -1.09 36.94 20.19
N LEU A 619 -0.93 35.74 20.73
CA LEU A 619 -1.94 35.11 21.59
C LEU A 619 -2.28 35.93 22.83
N LYS A 620 -1.26 36.50 23.51
CA LYS A 620 -1.45 37.38 24.67
C LYS A 620 -2.16 38.69 24.33
N SER A 621 -1.98 39.19 23.11
CA SER A 621 -2.71 40.38 22.65
C SER A 621 -4.21 40.12 22.43
N ILE A 622 -4.60 38.84 22.24
CA ILE A 622 -6.00 38.42 22.16
C ILE A 622 -6.54 38.15 23.57
N ASN A 623 -5.82 37.32 24.35
CA ASN A 623 -6.16 37.02 25.73
C ASN A 623 -4.87 36.91 26.57
N PRO A 624 -4.66 37.78 27.59
CA PRO A 624 -3.46 37.76 28.42
C PRO A 624 -3.19 36.44 29.14
N GLY A 625 -4.21 35.59 29.33
CA GLY A 625 -4.11 34.27 29.97
C GLY A 625 -3.37 33.21 29.17
N TRP A 626 -3.05 33.45 27.89
CA TRP A 626 -2.21 32.52 27.13
C TRP A 626 -0.79 32.46 27.69
N HIS A 627 -0.31 31.26 27.97
CA HIS A 627 1.03 31.03 28.49
C HIS A 627 1.63 29.75 27.89
N ARG A 628 2.94 29.59 28.03
CA ARG A 628 3.63 28.35 27.65
C ARG A 628 3.43 27.33 28.75
N VAL A 629 2.96 26.16 28.36
CA VAL A 629 2.68 25.07 29.31
C VAL A 629 3.88 24.14 29.40
N LEU A 630 4.41 23.72 28.25
CA LEU A 630 5.56 22.81 28.20
C LEU A 630 6.31 22.94 26.88
N LYS A 631 7.52 22.36 26.87
CA LYS A 631 8.37 22.22 25.70
C LYS A 631 8.83 20.76 25.60
N ALA A 632 8.57 20.13 24.46
CA ALA A 632 9.00 18.76 24.17
C ALA A 632 9.08 18.53 22.65
N GLY A 633 10.01 17.69 22.19
CA GLY A 633 10.11 17.35 20.76
C GLY A 633 10.36 18.53 19.82
N GLY A 634 10.94 19.63 20.30
CA GLY A 634 11.11 20.88 19.53
C GLY A 634 9.85 21.72 19.35
N LEU A 635 8.73 21.32 19.98
CA LEU A 635 7.48 22.07 20.02
C LEU A 635 7.23 22.65 21.40
N VAL A 636 6.55 23.80 21.44
CA VAL A 636 6.08 24.47 22.66
C VAL A 636 4.55 24.47 22.62
N LEU A 637 3.93 23.90 23.65
CA LEU A 637 2.48 23.95 23.83
C LEU A 637 2.09 25.25 24.53
N MET A 638 1.03 25.88 24.05
CA MET A 638 0.42 27.07 24.63
C MET A 638 -1.07 26.82 24.83
N LEU A 639 -1.58 27.26 25.99
CA LEU A 639 -2.99 27.15 26.37
C LEU A 639 -3.48 28.46 27.04
N PRO A 640 -4.79 28.75 26.99
CA PRO A 640 -5.39 29.86 27.71
C PRO A 640 -5.69 29.52 29.19
N GLY A 641 -5.30 30.39 30.12
CA GLY A 641 -5.67 30.35 31.55
C GLY A 641 -5.18 29.10 32.31
N ASN A 642 -5.68 28.84 33.52
CA ASN A 642 -5.35 27.64 34.32
C ASN A 642 -6.02 26.36 33.78
N THR A 643 -5.78 26.04 32.50
CA THR A 643 -6.11 24.76 31.88
C THR A 643 -5.07 23.69 32.26
N GLU A 644 -4.71 23.63 33.55
CA GLU A 644 -3.97 22.50 34.10
C GLU A 644 -4.96 21.33 34.29
N PRO A 645 -4.58 20.09 33.95
CA PRO A 645 -5.44 18.94 34.14
C PRO A 645 -5.79 18.81 35.62
N ARG A 646 -7.09 18.73 35.94
CA ARG A 646 -7.52 18.20 37.23
C ARG A 646 -7.12 16.73 37.22
N GLY A 647 -6.18 16.39 38.10
CA GLY A 647 -5.44 15.12 38.12
C GLY A 647 -6.27 13.86 38.21
#